data_AF-A0A0F8FWH3-F1
#
_entry.id   AF-A0A0F8FWH3-F1
#
_cell.length_a   1.000
_cell.length_b   1.000
_cell.length_c   1.000
_cell.angle_alpha   90.00
_cell.angle_beta   90.00
_cell.angle_gamma   90.00
#
_symmetry.space_group_name_H-M   'P 1'
#
loop_
_entity.id
_entity.type
_entity.pdbx_description
1 polymer ?
#
loop_
_entity_poly.entity_id
_entity_poly.type
_entity_poly.pdbx_seq_one_letter_code
_entity_poly.pdbx_strand_id
1 'polypeptide(L)'
;MLTTLIITLSSCIGAAADIHANSTNSIQAAVDSANSGDVIIVESGTYIENIDISKDNLVIRSESGNPADTTITADNPNASVITIQNTNNVTVKGFNITGAGNDNSGIHVLTSPNCTIEDNILYNDALGIYLEYSDYNVIRNNIATKDSPVGAGRGINIEWSKHTTVSNNTISNQRYGIYLQNSDSNNLSEITESMSSTGIVLETSSNNNLESSSFNSNAVSGIYLVNSSNNKLKSNTAFNNSNSIYLVTSNENTISGNEVNLNSDHGIFLDNSSNNNILSNTASSSPYGIAVRYSDNNNLTGNNAYNNTQGFYITLTSSDNTLLENTANSNTGSGISLYRVSDNILENNEANLNPTQGILLDNSSNNKVFNNSVSQNGRGIYLGSLSSGNTLSGNKANSNSGTGIVLDDVGSNNNLISNTASSNSNYGIYLINSSNSNLVSNTASSNSKGIYVKYSNGSMISNNILSDNTADVNNSNGIMLSYSNGNVLYMNTADNNVYGISLDSSQNNNVSSNSVTSSIKYGLFLCSRSTNNLIFNNYLNNTYNTDNKNNGSVWNTPKAPGKSIVGGSYVGGNYWATPLGTGFSQLNANNDSNGDGIIDTQYNGDNLIDYLPLVAVSAPEPAFPVADFSATPTSGPAPLSVTFTDRSQNATSRSWKFGDGATSNDTNPTHSYSLAGNYTVNLTVSNLKGTDSKTAVITVLENEIDVPPVADFTANPTSGSAPLPVQFTDRSQNATSRSWNFGDGDTSNDTNPTHSYYWAGNYTVNLTVSNLKGTDSKTAVITVLEENVDNDVFPVADFIANPTSGSAPLSVSFTDRSQNATSRSWNFGDGATSNDTNPTHSYSQAGNYTVNLTVSNLKGINSKTAVITVLEENVDNDVLPVANFETNVTSGYAPLSVLFTDRSQDATSRSWDFGDGVTSTELNPTHTYSLVGTYPAKLTVSNANGTTSKTILIAVERKSSGGSSSGGGGGSPESSRNIEAKELSQVFITNGKAVKFDFTKEATCVVYVSFDAKKTAGKITTIAEMLKGKSSLVSELPSGEVYKSFNLWVGNGGFATSNNIENPVVCFKVEKAWIQDKKIDRSTIALNRYSDKKWGQLPVSLLKEDDKYLYFTADVPGFSSFAITGKANTSPEETVTEIQPDDESGNSEKNTEDTGSEVAQEPGQDENSTPGFEMVYGVAGLLAVLLYKRK
;
A
#
# COMPACT_ATOMS: atom_id res chain seq x y z
N MET A 1 46.28 -44.44 62.30
CA MET A 1 45.01 -44.13 63.00
C MET A 1 44.23 -43.17 62.13
N LEU A 2 42.88 -43.21 62.21
CA LEU A 2 41.88 -42.12 62.05
C LEU A 2 42.22 -40.88 61.15
N THR A 3 41.31 -40.33 60.33
CA THR A 3 39.83 -40.38 60.41
C THR A 3 39.14 -40.18 59.06
N THR A 4 37.99 -40.83 58.94
CA THR A 4 36.85 -40.64 58.03
C THR A 4 36.50 -39.19 57.67
N LEU A 5 36.18 -38.93 56.39
CA LEU A 5 34.88 -38.34 55.96
C LEU A 5 34.70 -38.54 54.44
N ILE A 6 33.74 -39.38 54.03
CA ILE A 6 33.30 -39.49 52.63
C ILE A 6 31.95 -38.79 52.53
N ILE A 7 31.90 -37.69 51.79
CA ILE A 7 30.65 -37.02 51.44
C ILE A 7 30.15 -37.64 50.13
N THR A 8 29.10 -38.45 50.22
CA THR A 8 28.39 -38.96 49.04
C THR A 8 27.50 -37.85 48.47
N LEU A 9 28.01 -37.13 47.48
CA LEU A 9 27.20 -36.32 46.58
C LEU A 9 26.34 -37.27 45.72
N SER A 10 25.12 -37.51 46.18
CA SER A 10 24.08 -38.20 45.41
C SER A 10 23.53 -37.26 44.34
N SER A 11 24.27 -37.07 43.26
CA SER A 11 23.75 -36.47 42.03
C SER A 11 22.92 -37.50 41.26
N CYS A 12 21.78 -37.89 41.84
CA CYS A 12 20.74 -38.61 41.12
C CYS A 12 19.98 -37.62 40.23
N ILE A 13 20.65 -37.17 39.16
CA ILE A 13 19.93 -36.81 37.95
C ILE A 13 19.41 -38.14 37.42
N GLY A 14 18.16 -38.48 37.78
CA GLY A 14 17.44 -39.53 37.08
C GLY A 14 17.42 -39.16 35.60
N ALA A 15 17.71 -40.12 34.72
CA ALA A 15 17.43 -39.90 33.31
C ALA A 15 15.91 -39.71 33.18
N ALA A 16 15.49 -38.69 32.41
CA ALA A 16 14.08 -38.45 32.11
C ALA A 16 13.42 -39.75 31.65
N ALA A 17 12.35 -40.14 32.32
CA ALA A 17 11.65 -41.39 32.09
C ALA A 17 10.34 -41.15 31.31
N ASP A 18 10.02 -42.07 30.42
CA ASP A 18 8.70 -42.18 29.81
C ASP A 18 7.78 -42.94 30.78
N ILE A 19 6.71 -42.29 31.23
CA ILE A 19 5.70 -42.84 32.15
C ILE A 19 4.39 -43.02 31.36
N HIS A 20 3.92 -44.25 31.24
CA HIS A 20 2.70 -44.56 30.50
C HIS A 20 1.46 -44.55 31.41
N ALA A 21 0.46 -43.74 31.04
CA ALA A 21 -0.90 -43.82 31.54
C ALA A 21 -1.79 -44.50 30.49
N ASN A 22 -2.68 -45.38 30.93
CA ASN A 22 -3.56 -46.14 30.04
C ASN A 22 -4.99 -46.16 30.59
N SER A 23 -5.97 -46.59 29.79
CA SER A 23 -7.39 -46.56 30.18
C SER A 23 -7.77 -47.38 31.44
N THR A 24 -6.83 -48.10 32.06
CA THR A 24 -7.02 -48.78 33.36
C THR A 24 -6.28 -48.14 34.54
N ASN A 25 -5.42 -47.13 34.29
CA ASN A 25 -4.61 -46.41 35.26
C ASN A 25 -4.87 -44.89 35.16
N SER A 26 -4.96 -44.21 36.31
CA SER A 26 -5.21 -42.76 36.36
C SER A 26 -4.05 -41.93 35.79
N ILE A 27 -4.38 -40.86 35.05
CA ILE A 27 -3.41 -39.85 34.60
C ILE A 27 -2.83 -39.10 35.81
N GLN A 28 -3.66 -38.75 36.81
CA GLN A 28 -3.16 -38.14 38.05
C GLN A 28 -2.13 -39.04 38.75
N ALA A 29 -2.36 -40.35 38.80
CA ALA A 29 -1.41 -41.28 39.41
C ALA A 29 -0.04 -41.29 38.67
N ALA A 30 -0.03 -41.11 37.35
CA ALA A 30 1.20 -40.92 36.58
C ALA A 30 1.90 -39.60 36.95
N VAL A 31 1.14 -38.49 37.03
CA VAL A 31 1.66 -37.16 37.47
C VAL A 31 2.25 -37.23 38.89
N ASP A 32 1.56 -37.89 39.83
CA ASP A 32 2.01 -38.10 41.21
C ASP A 32 3.30 -38.93 41.29
N SER A 33 3.50 -39.87 40.36
CA SER A 33 4.71 -40.70 40.29
C SER A 33 5.91 -40.03 39.59
N ALA A 34 5.68 -39.03 38.73
CA ALA A 34 6.70 -38.40 37.89
C ALA A 34 7.74 -37.59 38.65
N ASN A 35 8.95 -37.49 38.10
CA ASN A 35 10.01 -36.59 38.53
C ASN A 35 10.11 -35.41 37.56
N SER A 36 10.79 -34.34 37.99
CA SER A 36 11.02 -33.19 37.09
C SER A 36 11.86 -33.59 35.88
N GLY A 37 11.37 -33.31 34.68
CA GLY A 37 11.97 -33.73 33.41
C GLY A 37 11.33 -34.96 32.76
N ASP A 38 10.44 -35.69 33.45
CA ASP A 38 9.78 -36.88 32.91
C ASP A 38 8.70 -36.55 31.86
N VAL A 39 8.45 -37.51 30.96
CA VAL A 39 7.42 -37.43 29.92
C VAL A 39 6.30 -38.40 30.25
N ILE A 40 5.08 -37.89 30.40
CA ILE A 40 3.87 -38.68 30.62
C ILE A 40 3.20 -38.91 29.27
N ILE A 41 3.14 -40.17 28.86
CA ILE A 41 2.54 -40.64 27.61
C ILE A 41 1.19 -41.27 27.95
N VAL A 42 0.11 -40.69 27.42
CA VAL A 42 -1.26 -41.16 27.65
C VAL A 42 -1.74 -41.94 26.43
N GLU A 43 -2.03 -43.24 26.61
CA GLU A 43 -2.61 -44.10 25.57
C GLU A 43 -4.02 -43.63 25.19
N SER A 44 -4.41 -43.80 23.92
CA SER A 44 -5.73 -43.39 23.42
C SER A 44 -6.89 -44.03 24.21
N GLY A 45 -7.93 -43.24 24.48
CA GLY A 45 -9.05 -43.64 25.33
C GLY A 45 -9.86 -42.46 25.88
N THR A 46 -10.78 -42.77 26.81
CA THR A 46 -11.53 -41.76 27.56
C THR A 46 -11.19 -41.88 29.04
N TYR A 47 -10.74 -40.77 29.63
CA TYR A 47 -10.39 -40.61 31.03
C TYR A 47 -11.41 -39.68 31.70
N ILE A 48 -11.84 -39.99 32.93
CA ILE A 48 -12.78 -39.18 33.70
C ILE A 48 -12.05 -38.77 34.98
N GLU A 49 -11.38 -37.63 34.94
CA GLU A 49 -10.45 -37.16 35.97
C GLU A 49 -10.40 -35.62 35.98
N ASN A 50 -10.03 -35.03 37.11
CA ASN A 50 -9.48 -33.68 37.17
C ASN A 50 -8.01 -33.81 37.60
N ILE A 51 -7.10 -33.21 36.83
CA ILE A 51 -5.65 -33.41 36.94
C ILE A 51 -5.00 -32.15 37.52
N ASP A 52 -4.13 -32.33 38.51
CA ASP A 52 -3.35 -31.29 39.19
C ASP A 52 -1.85 -31.54 39.00
N ILE A 53 -1.18 -30.58 38.33
CA ILE A 53 0.23 -30.62 37.97
C ILE A 53 0.97 -29.56 38.78
N SER A 54 1.79 -30.03 39.72
CA SER A 54 2.54 -29.22 40.69
C SER A 54 4.05 -29.49 40.68
N LYS A 55 4.59 -30.03 39.58
CA LYS A 55 6.01 -30.40 39.40
C LYS A 55 6.58 -29.76 38.14
N ASP A 56 7.81 -29.23 38.24
CA ASP A 56 8.45 -28.50 37.15
C ASP A 56 8.87 -29.42 35.99
N ASN A 57 9.01 -28.86 34.79
CA ASN A 57 9.63 -29.51 33.63
C ASN A 57 8.96 -30.82 33.16
N LEU A 58 7.63 -30.95 33.31
CA LEU A 58 6.88 -32.12 32.83
C LEU A 58 6.37 -31.93 31.40
N VAL A 59 6.36 -33.00 30.62
CA VAL A 59 5.65 -33.06 29.33
C VAL A 59 4.54 -34.10 29.41
N ILE A 60 3.28 -33.66 29.37
CA ILE A 60 2.10 -34.52 29.34
C ILE A 60 1.56 -34.52 27.92
N ARG A 61 1.52 -35.70 27.27
CA ARG A 61 1.10 -35.84 25.87
C ARG A 61 0.27 -37.09 25.62
N SER A 62 -0.61 -37.05 24.63
CA SER A 62 -1.13 -38.29 24.06
C SER A 62 -0.04 -39.08 23.34
N GLU A 63 -0.23 -40.40 23.27
CA GLU A 63 0.65 -41.32 22.55
C GLU A 63 0.61 -41.06 21.04
N SER A 64 -0.60 -40.91 20.49
CA SER A 64 -0.88 -40.68 19.07
C SER A 64 -0.50 -39.28 18.58
N GLY A 65 -0.52 -38.28 19.47
CA GLY A 65 -0.46 -36.86 19.11
C GLY A 65 -1.74 -36.32 18.45
N ASN A 66 -2.80 -37.13 18.34
CA ASN A 66 -4.07 -36.75 17.75
C ASN A 66 -5.12 -36.49 18.86
N PRO A 67 -5.53 -35.24 19.12
CA PRO A 67 -6.42 -34.93 20.23
C PRO A 67 -7.76 -35.69 20.20
N ALA A 68 -8.27 -36.03 19.02
CA ALA A 68 -9.58 -36.67 18.89
C ALA A 68 -9.66 -38.11 19.48
N ASP A 69 -8.53 -38.80 19.71
CA ASP A 69 -8.54 -40.18 20.25
C ASP A 69 -8.21 -40.30 21.75
N THR A 70 -7.77 -39.21 22.38
CA THR A 70 -7.40 -39.18 23.80
C THR A 70 -8.24 -38.11 24.51
N THR A 71 -9.40 -38.51 25.03
CA THR A 71 -10.37 -37.61 25.66
C THR A 71 -10.23 -37.60 27.19
N ILE A 72 -10.13 -36.41 27.79
CA ILE A 72 -10.15 -36.20 29.24
C ILE A 72 -11.42 -35.41 29.58
N THR A 73 -12.31 -36.03 30.34
CA THR A 73 -13.58 -35.45 30.81
C THR A 73 -13.47 -35.09 32.29
N ALA A 74 -13.99 -33.93 32.71
CA ALA A 74 -14.09 -33.59 34.13
C ALA A 74 -14.87 -34.64 34.94
N ASP A 75 -14.30 -35.12 36.06
CA ASP A 75 -15.05 -35.88 37.08
C ASP A 75 -15.91 -34.94 37.94
N ASN A 76 -15.32 -33.81 38.34
CA ASN A 76 -16.00 -32.68 38.97
C ASN A 76 -16.06 -31.49 38.00
N PRO A 77 -17.24 -31.14 37.45
CA PRO A 77 -17.40 -29.99 36.56
C PRO A 77 -17.26 -28.63 37.27
N ASN A 78 -17.16 -28.59 38.60
CA ASN A 78 -16.90 -27.36 39.36
C ASN A 78 -15.39 -27.16 39.65
N ALA A 79 -14.54 -27.87 38.91
CA ALA A 79 -13.08 -27.71 38.89
C ALA A 79 -12.61 -27.74 37.42
N SER A 80 -11.44 -27.17 37.15
CA SER A 80 -10.82 -27.26 35.82
C SER A 80 -10.37 -28.70 35.52
N VAL A 81 -10.40 -29.12 34.24
CA VAL A 81 -10.05 -30.51 33.87
C VAL A 81 -8.57 -30.78 34.07
N ILE A 82 -7.71 -29.83 33.68
CA ILE A 82 -6.28 -29.83 33.96
C ILE A 82 -5.92 -28.51 34.64
N THR A 83 -5.20 -28.58 35.76
CA THR A 83 -4.65 -27.42 36.48
C THR A 83 -3.14 -27.56 36.56
N ILE A 84 -2.42 -26.56 36.06
CA ILE A 84 -0.98 -26.38 36.24
C ILE A 84 -0.82 -25.27 37.27
N GLN A 85 -0.29 -25.57 38.46
CA GLN A 85 -0.23 -24.59 39.54
C GLN A 85 1.12 -24.56 40.29
N ASN A 86 1.61 -23.34 40.53
CA ASN A 86 2.84 -23.06 41.27
C ASN A 86 4.07 -23.83 40.74
N THR A 87 4.14 -24.03 39.43
CA THR A 87 5.14 -24.86 38.75
C THR A 87 5.54 -24.26 37.39
N ASN A 88 6.70 -24.62 36.86
CA ASN A 88 7.30 -23.97 35.69
C ASN A 88 7.54 -24.98 34.56
N ASN A 89 7.55 -24.48 33.31
CA ASN A 89 8.01 -25.25 32.14
C ASN A 89 7.24 -26.57 31.92
N VAL A 90 5.92 -26.56 32.12
CA VAL A 90 5.05 -27.72 31.86
C VAL A 90 4.50 -27.65 30.44
N THR A 91 4.51 -28.77 29.71
CA THR A 91 3.88 -28.90 28.39
C THR A 91 2.66 -29.82 28.47
N VAL A 92 1.52 -29.39 27.90
CA VAL A 92 0.30 -30.21 27.77
C VAL A 92 -0.12 -30.25 26.30
N LYS A 93 -0.19 -31.45 25.71
CA LYS A 93 -0.43 -31.59 24.27
C LYS A 93 -1.24 -32.80 23.78
N GLY A 94 -1.99 -32.58 22.71
CA GLY A 94 -2.63 -33.65 21.95
C GLY A 94 -3.85 -34.28 22.64
N PHE A 95 -4.62 -33.53 23.41
CA PHE A 95 -5.82 -34.03 24.12
C PHE A 95 -7.12 -33.41 23.61
N ASN A 96 -8.22 -34.16 23.66
CA ASN A 96 -9.58 -33.63 23.64
C ASN A 96 -10.05 -33.47 25.09
N ILE A 97 -10.39 -32.25 25.51
CA ILE A 97 -10.69 -31.88 26.89
C ILE A 97 -12.11 -31.35 26.94
N THR A 98 -12.89 -31.78 27.93
CA THR A 98 -14.31 -31.42 28.02
C THR A 98 -14.88 -31.51 29.44
N GLY A 99 -15.98 -30.81 29.69
CA GLY A 99 -16.81 -30.95 30.88
C GLY A 99 -16.56 -29.94 31.99
N ALA A 100 -15.65 -28.97 31.83
CA ALA A 100 -15.52 -27.88 32.80
C ALA A 100 -16.78 -26.98 32.80
N GLY A 101 -17.47 -26.94 33.93
CA GLY A 101 -18.66 -26.13 34.17
C GLY A 101 -18.33 -24.66 34.47
N ASN A 102 -19.34 -23.90 34.92
CA ASN A 102 -19.27 -22.44 35.10
C ASN A 102 -17.97 -21.95 35.73
N ASP A 103 -17.36 -20.96 35.10
CA ASP A 103 -16.12 -20.27 35.49
C ASP A 103 -14.87 -21.16 35.67
N ASN A 104 -14.95 -22.46 35.34
CA ASN A 104 -13.84 -23.40 35.32
C ASN A 104 -13.33 -23.60 33.88
N SER A 105 -12.12 -24.15 33.73
CA SER A 105 -11.44 -24.27 32.44
C SER A 105 -11.13 -25.70 32.02
N GLY A 106 -11.01 -25.94 30.71
CA GLY A 106 -10.36 -27.14 30.19
C GLY A 106 -8.92 -27.24 30.72
N ILE A 107 -8.13 -26.17 30.54
CA ILE A 107 -6.76 -26.06 31.09
C ILE A 107 -6.61 -24.75 31.87
N HIS A 108 -6.26 -24.82 33.15
CA HIS A 108 -5.89 -23.68 33.99
C HIS A 108 -4.37 -23.64 34.19
N VAL A 109 -3.76 -22.48 34.02
CA VAL A 109 -2.33 -22.21 34.28
C VAL A 109 -2.25 -21.07 35.29
N LEU A 110 -1.96 -21.41 36.54
CA LEU A 110 -2.03 -20.51 37.70
C LEU A 110 -0.65 -20.33 38.34
N THR A 111 -0.17 -19.10 38.43
CA THR A 111 1.17 -18.76 38.97
C THR A 111 2.31 -19.61 38.36
N SER A 112 2.18 -19.96 37.07
CA SER A 112 2.96 -21.02 36.41
C SER A 112 3.54 -20.53 35.07
N PRO A 113 4.77 -19.98 35.05
CA PRO A 113 5.36 -19.39 33.86
C PRO A 113 6.12 -20.39 32.98
N ASN A 114 6.33 -20.00 31.71
CA ASN A 114 7.06 -20.76 30.68
C ASN A 114 6.41 -22.10 30.27
N CYS A 115 5.12 -22.32 30.58
CA CYS A 115 4.38 -23.50 30.15
C CYS A 115 3.94 -23.40 28.68
N THR A 116 3.75 -24.55 28.03
CA THR A 116 3.33 -24.68 26.63
C THR A 116 2.06 -25.51 26.51
N ILE A 117 1.00 -24.92 25.97
CA ILE A 117 -0.28 -25.57 25.72
C ILE A 117 -0.47 -25.70 24.21
N GLU A 118 -0.36 -26.91 23.66
CA GLU A 118 -0.33 -27.12 22.21
C GLU A 118 -1.16 -28.29 21.68
N ASP A 119 -1.70 -28.16 20.47
CA ASP A 119 -2.35 -29.26 19.73
C ASP A 119 -3.57 -29.91 20.45
N ASN A 120 -4.30 -29.17 21.29
CA ASN A 120 -5.46 -29.68 22.04
C ASN A 120 -6.82 -29.25 21.44
N ILE A 121 -7.88 -30.03 21.67
CA ILE A 121 -9.28 -29.66 21.43
C ILE A 121 -9.95 -29.44 22.78
N LEU A 122 -10.57 -28.29 22.99
CA LEU A 122 -11.25 -27.88 24.21
C LEU A 122 -12.73 -27.69 23.85
N TYR A 123 -13.59 -28.56 24.36
CA TYR A 123 -14.95 -28.74 23.83
C TYR A 123 -15.99 -28.63 24.93
N ASN A 124 -16.93 -27.69 24.76
CA ASN A 124 -18.00 -27.41 25.72
C ASN A 124 -17.56 -26.96 27.14
N ASP A 125 -16.27 -26.69 27.36
CA ASP A 125 -15.75 -26.11 28.61
C ASP A 125 -16.18 -24.64 28.77
N ALA A 126 -16.49 -24.19 30.00
CA ALA A 126 -16.83 -22.78 30.24
C ALA A 126 -15.68 -21.86 29.83
N LEU A 127 -14.46 -22.07 30.33
CA LEU A 127 -13.25 -21.47 29.79
C LEU A 127 -12.47 -22.56 29.02
N GLY A 128 -11.93 -22.28 27.82
CA GLY A 128 -11.08 -23.27 27.14
C GLY A 128 -9.72 -23.38 27.82
N ILE A 129 -8.92 -22.33 27.68
CA ILE A 129 -7.64 -22.13 28.40
C ILE A 129 -7.76 -20.90 29.27
N TYR A 130 -7.28 -20.99 30.52
CA TYR A 130 -7.17 -19.86 31.43
C TYR A 130 -5.75 -19.72 31.96
N LEU A 131 -5.14 -18.54 31.78
CA LEU A 131 -3.88 -18.13 32.40
C LEU A 131 -4.17 -17.05 33.44
N GLU A 132 -3.68 -17.26 34.66
CA GLU A 132 -3.77 -16.32 35.78
C GLU A 132 -2.39 -16.15 36.44
N TYR A 133 -1.91 -14.92 36.56
CA TYR A 133 -0.57 -14.57 37.10
C TYR A 133 0.60 -15.39 36.51
N SER A 134 0.52 -15.72 35.22
CA SER A 134 1.38 -16.72 34.58
C SER A 134 2.05 -16.16 33.32
N ASP A 135 3.26 -15.61 33.49
CA ASP A 135 4.02 -14.94 32.43
C ASP A 135 4.77 -15.91 31.48
N TYR A 136 5.17 -15.40 30.31
CA TYR A 136 6.05 -16.10 29.34
C TYR A 136 5.50 -17.44 28.80
N ASN A 137 4.19 -17.63 28.82
CA ASN A 137 3.55 -18.86 28.35
C ASN A 137 3.39 -18.92 26.82
N VAL A 138 3.21 -20.13 26.27
CA VAL A 138 2.95 -20.37 24.85
C VAL A 138 1.65 -21.15 24.69
N ILE A 139 0.73 -20.63 23.87
CA ILE A 139 -0.57 -21.25 23.57
C ILE A 139 -0.71 -21.34 22.05
N ARG A 140 -0.64 -22.54 21.46
CA ARG A 140 -0.74 -22.67 19.99
C ARG A 140 -1.38 -23.93 19.45
N ASN A 141 -1.92 -23.87 18.24
CA ASN A 141 -2.54 -25.02 17.55
C ASN A 141 -3.76 -25.61 18.30
N ASN A 142 -4.37 -24.90 19.25
CA ASN A 142 -5.52 -25.42 20.00
C ASN A 142 -6.84 -25.05 19.30
N ILE A 143 -7.86 -25.89 19.47
CA ILE A 143 -9.24 -25.64 19.06
C ILE A 143 -10.08 -25.42 20.32
N ALA A 144 -10.83 -24.31 20.44
CA ALA A 144 -11.72 -24.05 21.58
C ALA A 144 -13.15 -23.73 21.10
N THR A 145 -14.10 -24.65 21.30
CA THR A 145 -15.44 -24.54 20.70
C THR A 145 -16.58 -25.10 21.56
N LYS A 146 -17.82 -24.74 21.20
CA LYS A 146 -19.07 -25.06 21.90
C LYS A 146 -20.19 -25.39 20.92
N ASP A 147 -21.12 -26.25 21.32
CA ASP A 147 -22.30 -26.61 20.52
C ASP A 147 -23.37 -25.51 20.48
N SER A 148 -23.50 -24.73 21.55
CA SER A 148 -24.61 -23.80 21.75
C SER A 148 -24.19 -22.34 21.61
N PRO A 149 -24.87 -21.54 20.75
CA PRO A 149 -24.52 -20.15 20.55
C PRO A 149 -24.96 -19.26 21.72
N VAL A 150 -23.97 -18.55 22.29
CA VAL A 150 -24.07 -17.38 23.17
C VAL A 150 -24.60 -17.62 24.60
N GLY A 151 -23.74 -17.39 25.61
CA GLY A 151 -24.19 -17.17 26.99
C GLY A 151 -23.06 -17.09 28.01
N ALA A 152 -22.34 -18.21 28.19
CA ALA A 152 -21.34 -18.38 29.23
C ALA A 152 -19.98 -18.79 28.66
N GLY A 153 -18.92 -18.12 29.13
CA GLY A 153 -17.55 -18.59 28.94
C GLY A 153 -16.73 -17.98 27.81
N ARG A 154 -15.44 -18.33 27.76
CA ARG A 154 -14.39 -17.69 26.95
C ARG A 154 -13.48 -18.75 26.33
N GLY A 155 -12.97 -18.55 25.11
CA GLY A 155 -12.09 -19.53 24.45
C GLY A 155 -10.71 -19.58 25.10
N ILE A 156 -9.99 -18.45 25.08
CA ILE A 156 -8.72 -18.25 25.79
C ILE A 156 -8.87 -17.05 26.73
N ASN A 157 -8.53 -17.23 27.99
CA ASN A 157 -8.61 -16.23 29.05
C ASN A 157 -7.20 -15.94 29.59
N ILE A 158 -6.77 -14.67 29.63
CA ILE A 158 -5.42 -14.28 30.05
C ILE A 158 -5.52 -13.08 30.99
N GLU A 159 -5.41 -13.32 32.30
CA GLU A 159 -5.57 -12.30 33.34
C GLU A 159 -4.27 -12.11 34.14
N TRP A 160 -3.88 -10.86 34.36
CA TRP A 160 -2.64 -10.44 35.03
C TRP A 160 -1.36 -11.14 34.53
N SER A 161 -1.31 -11.48 33.24
CA SER A 161 -0.26 -12.30 32.64
C SER A 161 0.37 -11.61 31.43
N LYS A 162 1.71 -11.65 31.33
CA LYS A 162 2.51 -10.88 30.38
C LYS A 162 3.43 -11.75 29.55
N HIS A 163 3.85 -11.23 28.39
CA HIS A 163 4.78 -11.90 27.47
C HIS A 163 4.33 -13.29 26.98
N THR A 164 3.04 -13.59 27.09
CA THR A 164 2.42 -14.80 26.54
C THR A 164 2.37 -14.69 25.02
N THR A 165 2.68 -15.80 24.34
CA THR A 165 2.56 -15.95 22.89
C THR A 165 1.34 -16.83 22.58
N VAL A 166 0.38 -16.28 21.83
CA VAL A 166 -0.84 -17.00 21.41
C VAL A 166 -0.84 -17.08 19.88
N SER A 167 -0.61 -18.26 19.29
CA SER A 167 -0.49 -18.40 17.83
C SER A 167 -1.27 -19.57 17.23
N ASN A 168 -1.85 -19.39 16.03
CA ASN A 168 -2.50 -20.47 15.28
C ASN A 168 -3.58 -21.25 16.07
N ASN A 169 -4.41 -20.55 16.85
CA ASN A 169 -5.53 -21.17 17.59
C ASN A 169 -6.86 -20.93 16.86
N THR A 170 -7.72 -21.94 16.83
CA THR A 170 -9.07 -21.87 16.24
C THR A 170 -10.11 -21.79 17.35
N ILE A 171 -10.98 -20.78 17.35
CA ILE A 171 -11.92 -20.51 18.44
C ILE A 171 -13.30 -20.24 17.87
N SER A 172 -14.36 -20.79 18.49
CA SER A 172 -15.72 -20.44 18.09
C SER A 172 -16.79 -20.59 19.16
N ASN A 173 -17.94 -19.95 18.93
CA ASN A 173 -19.16 -20.05 19.75
C ASN A 173 -18.97 -19.62 21.22
N GLN A 174 -18.15 -18.60 21.49
CA GLN A 174 -17.85 -18.13 22.85
C GLN A 174 -18.64 -16.85 23.21
N ARG A 175 -18.61 -16.42 24.48
CA ARG A 175 -18.92 -15.01 24.79
C ARG A 175 -17.78 -14.13 24.31
N TYR A 176 -16.56 -14.46 24.71
CA TYR A 176 -15.33 -13.85 24.19
C TYR A 176 -14.44 -14.94 23.62
N GLY A 177 -14.04 -14.84 22.35
CA GLY A 177 -13.10 -15.81 21.76
C GLY A 177 -11.78 -15.78 22.54
N ILE A 178 -11.19 -14.59 22.67
CA ILE A 178 -10.03 -14.31 23.53
C ILE A 178 -10.34 -13.11 24.44
N TYR A 179 -9.95 -13.19 25.72
CA TYR A 179 -10.10 -12.10 26.69
C TYR A 179 -8.77 -11.86 27.42
N LEU A 180 -8.25 -10.63 27.34
CA LEU A 180 -7.08 -10.15 28.07
C LEU A 180 -7.53 -9.09 29.09
N GLN A 181 -7.15 -9.27 30.35
CA GLN A 181 -7.40 -8.27 31.41
C GLN A 181 -6.15 -8.01 32.26
N ASN A 182 -5.74 -6.74 32.36
CA ASN A 182 -4.50 -6.33 33.03
C ASN A 182 -3.24 -7.07 32.49
N SER A 183 -3.29 -7.48 31.22
CA SER A 183 -2.35 -8.40 30.59
C SER A 183 -1.59 -7.67 29.48
N ASP A 184 -0.44 -7.10 29.83
CA ASP A 184 0.38 -6.28 28.94
C ASP A 184 1.42 -7.08 28.15
N SER A 185 1.89 -6.52 27.04
CA SER A 185 3.09 -6.99 26.32
C SER A 185 3.03 -8.44 25.82
N ASN A 186 1.82 -8.94 25.52
CA ASN A 186 1.57 -10.24 24.93
C ASN A 186 1.62 -10.16 23.38
N ASN A 187 1.92 -11.28 22.74
CA ASN A 187 1.99 -11.40 21.28
C ASN A 187 0.94 -12.40 20.80
N LEU A 188 0.04 -11.97 19.93
CA LEU A 188 -1.06 -12.75 19.41
C LEU A 188 -1.00 -12.78 17.88
N SER A 189 -1.05 -13.96 17.28
CA SER A 189 -0.99 -14.10 15.82
C SER A 189 -1.77 -15.29 15.28
N GLU A 190 -2.11 -15.25 13.98
CA GLU A 190 -2.68 -16.40 13.24
C GLU A 190 -3.95 -17.01 13.89
N ILE A 191 -4.69 -16.23 14.69
CA ILE A 191 -5.92 -16.69 15.35
C ILE A 191 -7.04 -16.76 14.31
N THR A 192 -7.82 -17.85 14.33
CA THR A 192 -9.06 -17.97 13.55
C THR A 192 -10.23 -18.05 14.52
N GLU A 193 -10.98 -16.96 14.63
CA GLU A 193 -12.10 -16.82 15.57
C GLU A 193 -13.42 -16.62 14.82
N SER A 194 -14.51 -17.27 15.28
CA SER A 194 -15.84 -17.09 14.70
C SER A 194 -17.03 -17.27 15.65
N MET A 195 -18.15 -16.60 15.32
CA MET A 195 -19.47 -16.83 15.92
C MET A 195 -19.56 -16.56 17.44
N SER A 196 -18.64 -15.77 18.01
CA SER A 196 -18.70 -15.35 19.41
C SER A 196 -19.54 -14.07 19.58
N SER A 197 -19.75 -13.61 20.83
CA SER A 197 -20.31 -12.27 21.05
C SER A 197 -19.29 -11.18 20.70
N THR A 198 -18.05 -11.35 21.16
CA THR A 198 -16.88 -10.58 20.70
C THR A 198 -15.70 -11.51 20.44
N GLY A 199 -14.98 -11.29 19.35
CA GLY A 199 -13.87 -12.18 18.96
C GLY A 199 -12.68 -12.07 19.90
N ILE A 200 -12.12 -10.87 20.07
CA ILE A 200 -11.07 -10.58 21.05
C ILE A 200 -11.34 -9.30 21.82
N VAL A 201 -11.07 -9.31 23.13
CA VAL A 201 -11.18 -8.18 24.04
C VAL A 201 -9.83 -7.91 24.73
N LEU A 202 -9.35 -6.67 24.66
CA LEU A 202 -8.23 -6.15 25.44
C LEU A 202 -8.76 -5.11 26.44
N GLU A 203 -8.91 -5.50 27.69
CA GLU A 203 -9.40 -4.64 28.78
C GLU A 203 -8.25 -4.24 29.70
N THR A 204 -7.98 -2.94 29.81
CA THR A 204 -6.87 -2.38 30.61
C THR A 204 -5.53 -3.10 30.32
N SER A 205 -5.29 -3.42 29.05
CA SER A 205 -4.23 -4.31 28.58
C SER A 205 -3.46 -3.63 27.46
N SER A 206 -2.23 -3.21 27.74
CA SER A 206 -1.45 -2.28 26.91
C SER A 206 -0.20 -2.93 26.31
N ASN A 207 0.36 -2.30 25.27
CA ASN A 207 1.59 -2.77 24.60
C ASN A 207 1.50 -4.16 23.95
N ASN A 208 0.29 -4.69 23.73
CA ASN A 208 0.07 -5.98 23.09
C ASN A 208 0.17 -5.87 21.56
N ASN A 209 0.63 -6.94 20.91
CA ASN A 209 0.63 -7.07 19.45
C ASN A 209 -0.42 -8.11 19.04
N LEU A 210 -1.27 -7.77 18.07
CA LEU A 210 -2.21 -8.69 17.43
C LEU A 210 -2.02 -8.60 15.90
N GLU A 211 -1.56 -9.68 15.27
CA GLU A 211 -1.33 -9.69 13.83
C GLU A 211 -1.84 -10.92 13.08
N SER A 212 -2.08 -10.75 11.77
CA SER A 212 -2.41 -11.85 10.84
C SER A 212 -3.57 -12.77 11.29
N SER A 213 -4.53 -12.23 12.05
CA SER A 213 -5.64 -12.98 12.67
C SER A 213 -6.99 -12.63 12.04
N SER A 214 -7.97 -13.54 12.14
CA SER A 214 -9.29 -13.47 11.49
C SER A 214 -10.41 -13.55 12.53
N PHE A 215 -11.33 -12.58 12.54
CA PHE A 215 -12.44 -12.47 13.50
C PHE A 215 -13.78 -12.30 12.76
N ASN A 216 -14.62 -13.33 12.73
CA ASN A 216 -15.79 -13.32 11.85
C ASN A 216 -17.14 -13.69 12.48
N SER A 217 -18.20 -13.08 11.96
CA SER A 217 -19.59 -13.37 12.35
C SER A 217 -19.87 -13.12 13.85
N ASN A 218 -19.17 -12.17 14.48
CA ASN A 218 -19.36 -11.85 15.90
C ASN A 218 -20.53 -10.89 16.12
N ALA A 219 -21.35 -11.17 17.13
CA ALA A 219 -22.57 -10.41 17.38
C ALA A 219 -22.34 -8.92 17.73
N VAL A 220 -21.21 -8.59 18.36
CA VAL A 220 -20.88 -7.23 18.83
C VAL A 220 -19.59 -6.71 18.20
N SER A 221 -18.46 -7.40 18.34
CA SER A 221 -17.21 -6.94 17.71
C SER A 221 -16.23 -8.03 17.31
N GLY A 222 -15.42 -7.77 16.28
CA GLY A 222 -14.26 -8.60 15.97
C GLY A 222 -13.15 -8.39 17.00
N ILE A 223 -12.61 -7.18 17.03
CA ILE A 223 -11.56 -6.74 17.96
C ILE A 223 -12.07 -5.56 18.80
N TYR A 224 -12.01 -5.66 20.12
CA TYR A 224 -12.48 -4.64 21.06
C TYR A 224 -11.38 -4.24 22.06
N LEU A 225 -11.05 -2.95 22.11
CA LEU A 225 -10.09 -2.35 23.05
C LEU A 225 -10.83 -1.40 23.98
N VAL A 226 -10.64 -1.56 25.29
CA VAL A 226 -11.21 -0.67 26.32
C VAL A 226 -10.17 -0.33 27.38
N ASN A 227 -9.93 0.97 27.58
CA ASN A 227 -8.86 1.51 28.45
C ASN A 227 -7.46 0.93 28.14
N SER A 228 -7.20 0.61 26.86
CA SER A 228 -6.04 -0.17 26.43
C SER A 228 -5.21 0.64 25.43
N SER A 229 -3.96 0.93 25.77
CA SER A 229 -3.11 1.87 25.02
C SER A 229 -1.85 1.22 24.44
N ASN A 230 -1.21 1.89 23.47
CA ASN A 230 0.04 1.44 22.85
C ASN A 230 0.00 0.04 22.20
N ASN A 231 -1.19 -0.50 21.91
CA ASN A 231 -1.34 -1.79 21.25
C ASN A 231 -1.16 -1.65 19.72
N LYS A 232 -0.78 -2.75 19.07
CA LYS A 232 -0.57 -2.82 17.62
C LYS A 232 -1.47 -3.88 17.01
N LEU A 233 -2.43 -3.44 16.19
CA LEU A 233 -3.34 -4.30 15.43
C LEU A 233 -2.91 -4.27 13.96
N LYS A 234 -2.30 -5.35 13.45
CA LYS A 234 -1.67 -5.36 12.13
C LYS A 234 -2.14 -6.50 11.23
N SER A 235 -2.57 -6.17 10.01
CA SER A 235 -2.88 -7.18 8.97
C SER A 235 -3.91 -8.23 9.40
N ASN A 236 -4.83 -7.87 10.30
CA ASN A 236 -5.95 -8.72 10.69
C ASN A 236 -7.12 -8.56 9.73
N THR A 237 -7.95 -9.59 9.61
CA THR A 237 -9.23 -9.55 8.92
C THR A 237 -10.37 -9.59 9.93
N ALA A 238 -11.40 -8.78 9.72
CA ALA A 238 -12.61 -8.85 10.53
C ALA A 238 -13.85 -8.62 9.66
N PHE A 239 -14.82 -9.53 9.68
CA PHE A 239 -15.96 -9.45 8.78
C PHE A 239 -17.26 -10.01 9.36
N ASN A 240 -18.40 -9.50 8.86
CA ASN A 240 -19.73 -9.90 9.33
C ASN A 240 -19.94 -9.64 10.85
N ASN A 241 -19.26 -8.63 11.39
CA ASN A 241 -19.36 -8.23 12.80
C ASN A 241 -20.31 -7.03 12.95
N SER A 242 -20.75 -6.66 14.16
CA SER A 242 -21.40 -5.35 14.33
C SER A 242 -20.42 -4.19 14.21
N ASN A 243 -19.32 -4.24 14.97
CA ASN A 243 -18.17 -3.35 14.81
C ASN A 243 -16.92 -4.20 14.58
N SER A 244 -16.15 -4.01 13.50
CA SER A 244 -15.00 -4.89 13.26
C SER A 244 -13.81 -4.60 14.17
N ILE A 245 -13.39 -3.34 14.27
CA ILE A 245 -12.38 -2.87 15.24
C ILE A 245 -12.99 -1.71 16.02
N TYR A 246 -13.09 -1.83 17.34
CA TYR A 246 -13.71 -0.81 18.20
C TYR A 246 -12.81 -0.45 19.38
N LEU A 247 -12.47 0.84 19.49
CA LEU A 247 -11.64 1.44 20.54
C LEU A 247 -12.51 2.36 21.42
N VAL A 248 -12.49 2.12 22.73
CA VAL A 248 -13.15 2.95 23.74
C VAL A 248 -12.12 3.42 24.76
N THR A 249 -11.95 4.73 24.91
CA THR A 249 -10.97 5.35 25.83
C THR A 249 -9.57 4.72 25.69
N SER A 250 -9.17 4.45 24.45
CA SER A 250 -8.00 3.63 24.12
C SER A 250 -7.07 4.42 23.20
N ASN A 251 -5.97 4.91 23.75
CA ASN A 251 -5.13 5.93 23.13
C ASN A 251 -3.81 5.35 22.60
N GLU A 252 -3.11 6.09 21.73
CA GLU A 252 -1.74 5.75 21.30
C GLU A 252 -1.60 4.39 20.58
N ASN A 253 -2.71 3.77 20.17
CA ASN A 253 -2.71 2.50 19.46
C ASN A 253 -2.35 2.69 17.98
N THR A 254 -1.76 1.66 17.37
CA THR A 254 -1.47 1.61 15.93
C THR A 254 -2.30 0.51 15.28
N ILE A 255 -3.17 0.90 14.35
CA ILE A 255 -4.08 0.03 13.62
C ILE A 255 -3.65 0.10 12.16
N SER A 256 -2.98 -0.93 11.66
CA SER A 256 -2.27 -0.90 10.37
C SER A 256 -2.58 -2.06 9.42
N GLY A 257 -2.97 -1.76 8.19
CA GLY A 257 -3.11 -2.78 7.14
C GLY A 257 -4.20 -3.83 7.37
N ASN A 258 -5.18 -3.57 8.26
CA ASN A 258 -6.28 -4.50 8.54
C ASN A 258 -7.37 -4.39 7.46
N GLU A 259 -8.08 -5.48 7.19
CA GLU A 259 -9.23 -5.51 6.28
C GLU A 259 -10.52 -5.76 7.07
N VAL A 260 -11.45 -4.81 7.00
CA VAL A 260 -12.74 -4.88 7.69
C VAL A 260 -13.89 -4.76 6.71
N ASN A 261 -14.83 -5.72 6.71
CA ASN A 261 -15.94 -5.69 5.75
C ASN A 261 -17.28 -6.29 6.25
N LEU A 262 -18.37 -5.97 5.55
CA LEU A 262 -19.71 -6.52 5.79
C LEU A 262 -20.25 -6.28 7.21
N ASN A 263 -19.94 -5.14 7.84
CA ASN A 263 -20.32 -4.87 9.23
C ASN A 263 -21.72 -4.26 9.33
N SER A 264 -22.45 -4.57 10.40
CA SER A 264 -23.80 -4.02 10.60
C SER A 264 -23.82 -2.60 11.18
N ASP A 265 -22.69 -2.06 11.63
CA ASP A 265 -22.55 -0.68 12.12
C ASP A 265 -21.24 0.00 11.64
N HIS A 266 -20.07 -0.39 12.17
CA HIS A 266 -18.77 0.23 11.84
C HIS A 266 -17.70 -0.77 11.37
N GLY A 267 -16.85 -0.35 10.44
CA GLY A 267 -15.59 -1.02 10.12
C GLY A 267 -14.55 -0.82 11.22
N ILE A 268 -14.02 0.41 11.32
CA ILE A 268 -13.12 0.84 12.41
C ILE A 268 -13.79 2.01 13.13
N PHE A 269 -13.89 1.94 14.46
CA PHE A 269 -14.53 2.98 15.27
C PHE A 269 -13.65 3.39 16.46
N LEU A 270 -13.35 4.68 16.53
CA LEU A 270 -12.67 5.33 17.65
C LEU A 270 -13.69 6.16 18.44
N ASP A 271 -13.90 5.82 19.71
CA ASP A 271 -14.75 6.55 20.63
C ASP A 271 -13.95 6.98 21.86
N ASN A 272 -13.93 8.29 22.14
CA ASN A 272 -13.15 8.88 23.23
C ASN A 272 -11.64 8.46 23.21
N SER A 273 -11.09 8.21 22.02
CA SER A 273 -9.84 7.50 21.78
C SER A 273 -8.91 8.33 20.89
N SER A 274 -7.96 9.02 21.52
CA SER A 274 -7.11 10.06 20.92
C SER A 274 -5.67 9.58 20.66
N ASN A 275 -4.92 10.32 19.86
CA ASN A 275 -3.51 10.05 19.52
C ASN A 275 -3.26 8.69 18.81
N ASN A 276 -4.27 8.10 18.17
CA ASN A 276 -4.15 6.81 17.49
C ASN A 276 -3.65 6.96 16.03
N ASN A 277 -2.91 5.96 15.55
CA ASN A 277 -2.44 5.87 14.17
C ASN A 277 -3.25 4.84 13.38
N ILE A 278 -4.04 5.28 12.41
CA ILE A 278 -4.89 4.44 11.56
C ILE A 278 -4.29 4.44 10.15
N LEU A 279 -3.55 3.39 9.80
CA LEU A 279 -2.63 3.38 8.65
C LEU A 279 -2.99 2.28 7.64
N SER A 280 -3.26 2.64 6.39
CA SER A 280 -3.39 1.68 5.28
C SER A 280 -4.43 0.56 5.47
N ASN A 281 -5.45 0.78 6.30
CA ASN A 281 -6.53 -0.18 6.50
C ASN A 281 -7.56 -0.09 5.36
N THR A 282 -8.26 -1.18 5.10
CA THR A 282 -9.38 -1.24 4.15
C THR A 282 -10.68 -1.46 4.90
N ALA A 283 -11.67 -0.58 4.74
CA ALA A 283 -12.97 -0.66 5.38
C ALA A 283 -14.10 -0.60 4.36
N SER A 284 -14.94 -1.64 4.27
CA SER A 284 -15.98 -1.67 3.24
C SER A 284 -17.32 -2.26 3.69
N SER A 285 -18.35 -2.01 2.88
CA SER A 285 -19.68 -2.64 3.00
C SER A 285 -20.29 -2.53 4.40
N SER A 286 -20.06 -1.40 5.08
CA SER A 286 -20.53 -1.10 6.43
C SER A 286 -21.29 0.25 6.44
N PRO A 287 -22.22 0.53 7.36
CA PRO A 287 -22.81 1.87 7.48
C PRO A 287 -21.74 2.97 7.62
N TYR A 288 -20.73 2.76 8.46
CA TYR A 288 -19.58 3.64 8.57
C TYR A 288 -18.28 2.85 8.32
N GLY A 289 -17.45 3.29 7.38
CA GLY A 289 -16.16 2.65 7.09
C GLY A 289 -15.17 2.87 8.23
N ILE A 290 -14.72 4.12 8.41
CA ILE A 290 -13.86 4.55 9.51
C ILE A 290 -14.50 5.75 10.21
N ALA A 291 -14.82 5.60 11.50
CA ALA A 291 -15.48 6.64 12.30
C ALA A 291 -14.63 7.09 13.49
N VAL A 292 -14.69 8.40 13.78
CA VAL A 292 -13.93 9.07 14.84
C VAL A 292 -14.88 10.00 15.61
N ARG A 293 -15.08 9.73 16.91
CA ARG A 293 -16.05 10.42 17.78
C ARG A 293 -15.41 10.81 19.11
N TYR A 294 -15.57 12.07 19.54
CA TYR A 294 -14.92 12.62 20.74
C TYR A 294 -13.43 12.28 20.82
N SER A 295 -12.74 12.25 19.68
CA SER A 295 -11.42 11.63 19.54
C SER A 295 -10.51 12.57 18.76
N ASP A 296 -9.43 13.00 19.41
CA ASP A 296 -8.60 14.11 18.95
C ASP A 296 -7.20 13.65 18.51
N ASN A 297 -6.55 14.44 17.66
CA ASN A 297 -5.16 14.23 17.23
C ASN A 297 -4.91 12.81 16.66
N ASN A 298 -5.89 12.21 15.97
CA ASN A 298 -5.72 10.92 15.31
C ASN A 298 -5.19 11.09 13.88
N ASN A 299 -4.35 10.14 13.48
CA ASN A 299 -3.61 10.17 12.22
C ASN A 299 -4.14 9.08 11.27
N LEU A 300 -5.04 9.46 10.37
CA LEU A 300 -5.69 8.59 9.39
C LEU A 300 -4.97 8.73 8.06
N THR A 301 -4.20 7.71 7.66
CA THR A 301 -3.32 7.78 6.47
C THR A 301 -3.43 6.58 5.55
N GLY A 302 -3.57 6.83 4.25
CA GLY A 302 -3.52 5.77 3.24
C GLY A 302 -4.64 4.73 3.34
N ASN A 303 -5.68 4.96 4.14
CA ASN A 303 -6.78 4.03 4.33
C ASN A 303 -7.75 4.09 3.15
N ASN A 304 -8.41 2.97 2.86
CA ASN A 304 -9.36 2.83 1.78
C ASN A 304 -10.76 2.50 2.33
N ALA A 305 -11.69 3.44 2.25
CA ALA A 305 -13.08 3.28 2.69
C ALA A 305 -14.05 3.34 1.49
N TYR A 306 -14.60 2.20 1.08
CA TYR A 306 -15.45 2.09 -0.12
C TYR A 306 -16.70 1.23 0.10
N ASN A 307 -17.76 1.43 -0.71
CA ASN A 307 -19.05 0.73 -0.59
C ASN A 307 -19.73 0.87 0.79
N ASN A 308 -19.34 1.84 1.62
CA ASN A 308 -19.99 2.13 2.92
C ASN A 308 -21.18 3.07 2.72
N THR A 309 -21.97 3.36 3.77
CA THR A 309 -22.90 4.52 3.73
C THR A 309 -22.13 5.83 3.92
N GLN A 310 -21.14 5.84 4.81
CA GLN A 310 -20.17 6.92 4.97
C GLN A 310 -18.77 6.32 4.94
N GLY A 311 -17.88 6.80 4.08
CA GLY A 311 -16.51 6.28 3.99
C GLY A 311 -15.71 6.62 5.26
N PHE A 312 -15.46 7.91 5.46
CA PHE A 312 -14.88 8.47 6.69
C PHE A 312 -15.91 9.37 7.39
N TYR A 313 -16.09 9.17 8.70
CA TYR A 313 -17.04 9.94 9.49
C TYR A 313 -16.39 10.52 10.76
N ILE A 314 -16.00 11.79 10.70
CA ILE A 314 -15.38 12.54 11.80
C ILE A 314 -16.45 13.42 12.43
N THR A 315 -16.76 13.20 13.70
CA THR A 315 -17.99 13.74 14.30
C THR A 315 -17.82 14.17 15.75
N LEU A 316 -18.77 14.99 16.22
CA LEU A 316 -18.99 15.32 17.63
C LEU A 316 -17.71 15.79 18.35
N THR A 317 -17.35 17.04 18.09
CA THR A 317 -16.23 17.79 18.70
C THR A 317 -14.83 17.19 18.56
N SER A 318 -14.65 16.13 17.77
CA SER A 318 -13.33 15.60 17.40
C SER A 318 -12.50 16.68 16.66
N SER A 319 -11.28 16.96 17.12
CA SER A 319 -10.40 18.02 16.59
C SER A 319 -8.97 17.55 16.30
N ASP A 320 -8.22 18.37 15.58
CA ASP A 320 -6.80 18.14 15.22
C ASP A 320 -6.52 16.82 14.49
N ASN A 321 -7.54 16.12 13.97
CA ASN A 321 -7.34 14.87 13.24
C ASN A 321 -6.81 15.16 11.83
N THR A 322 -5.86 14.34 11.39
CA THR A 322 -5.25 14.44 10.06
C THR A 322 -5.68 13.26 9.20
N LEU A 323 -6.40 13.56 8.11
CA LEU A 323 -6.75 12.64 7.03
C LEU A 323 -5.85 12.96 5.83
N LEU A 324 -4.85 12.12 5.58
CA LEU A 324 -3.89 12.33 4.49
C LEU A 324 -3.75 11.11 3.58
N GLU A 325 -3.92 11.33 2.26
CA GLU A 325 -3.81 10.31 1.20
C GLU A 325 -4.78 9.12 1.36
N ASN A 326 -5.95 9.31 1.97
CA ASN A 326 -6.98 8.28 2.07
C ASN A 326 -7.84 8.22 0.79
N THR A 327 -8.39 7.05 0.49
CA THR A 327 -9.35 6.82 -0.61
C THR A 327 -10.73 6.58 -0.02
N ALA A 328 -11.73 7.33 -0.48
CA ALA A 328 -13.09 7.36 0.03
C ALA A 328 -14.10 7.22 -1.13
N ASN A 329 -13.86 6.24 -2.00
CA ASN A 329 -14.53 6.10 -3.29
C ASN A 329 -15.76 5.21 -3.24
N SER A 330 -16.75 5.49 -4.09
CA SER A 330 -17.91 4.60 -4.33
C SER A 330 -18.70 4.23 -3.06
N ASN A 331 -18.73 5.11 -2.05
CA ASN A 331 -19.65 4.97 -0.92
C ASN A 331 -21.06 5.37 -1.36
N THR A 332 -22.09 4.83 -0.73
CA THR A 332 -23.51 5.04 -1.10
C THR A 332 -24.08 6.35 -0.56
N GLY A 333 -23.47 6.91 0.48
CA GLY A 333 -23.65 8.29 0.92
C GLY A 333 -22.41 9.11 0.56
N SER A 334 -21.75 9.69 1.57
CA SER A 334 -20.61 10.59 1.36
C SER A 334 -19.27 9.85 1.45
N GLY A 335 -18.26 10.34 0.72
CA GLY A 335 -16.88 9.85 0.84
C GLY A 335 -16.28 10.19 2.20
N ILE A 336 -16.10 11.49 2.47
CA ILE A 336 -15.58 12.01 3.75
C ILE A 336 -16.58 13.01 4.33
N SER A 337 -16.98 12.79 5.59
CA SER A 337 -17.97 13.61 6.30
C SER A 337 -17.43 14.12 7.63
N LEU A 338 -17.44 15.45 7.78
CA LEU A 338 -17.09 16.20 8.98
C LEU A 338 -18.36 16.83 9.55
N TYR A 339 -18.75 16.44 10.77
CA TYR A 339 -20.00 16.87 11.39
C TYR A 339 -19.80 17.42 12.81
N ARG A 340 -19.97 18.74 12.99
CA ARG A 340 -19.74 19.44 14.27
C ARG A 340 -18.32 19.25 14.82
N VAL A 341 -17.34 19.52 13.96
CA VAL A 341 -15.90 19.34 14.25
C VAL A 341 -15.08 20.55 13.83
N SER A 342 -13.89 20.71 14.41
CA SER A 342 -13.01 21.83 14.06
C SER A 342 -11.54 21.44 13.93
N ASP A 343 -10.79 22.29 13.23
CA ASP A 343 -9.32 22.26 13.19
C ASP A 343 -8.70 20.98 12.57
N ASN A 344 -9.51 20.15 11.88
CA ASN A 344 -9.05 18.94 11.20
C ASN A 344 -8.40 19.27 9.83
N ILE A 345 -7.46 18.41 9.41
CA ILE A 345 -6.72 18.54 8.14
C ILE A 345 -7.07 17.39 7.20
N LEU A 346 -7.58 17.71 6.01
CA LEU A 346 -7.88 16.78 4.91
C LEU A 346 -6.97 17.13 3.75
N GLU A 347 -5.89 16.39 3.55
CA GLU A 347 -4.90 16.66 2.50
C GLU A 347 -4.71 15.47 1.54
N ASN A 348 -4.59 15.73 0.24
CA ASN A 348 -4.32 14.74 -0.83
C ASN A 348 -5.24 13.51 -0.84
N ASN A 349 -6.45 13.57 -0.27
CA ASN A 349 -7.39 12.45 -0.26
C ASN A 349 -8.14 12.34 -1.60
N GLU A 350 -8.60 11.14 -1.93
CA GLU A 350 -9.49 10.87 -3.06
C GLU A 350 -10.89 10.54 -2.54
N ALA A 351 -11.91 11.24 -3.02
CA ALA A 351 -13.31 11.00 -2.65
C ALA A 351 -14.20 11.11 -3.90
N ASN A 352 -14.14 10.07 -4.73
CA ASN A 352 -14.76 9.99 -6.05
C ASN A 352 -15.95 9.02 -6.09
N LEU A 353 -16.81 9.15 -7.10
CA LEU A 353 -17.91 8.20 -7.40
C LEU A 353 -18.98 8.05 -6.30
N ASN A 354 -19.06 8.97 -5.34
CA ASN A 354 -20.07 8.97 -4.28
C ASN A 354 -21.35 9.68 -4.78
N PRO A 355 -22.56 9.07 -4.73
CA PRO A 355 -23.74 9.64 -5.35
C PRO A 355 -24.29 10.86 -4.59
N THR A 356 -23.81 11.13 -3.36
CA THR A 356 -24.14 12.34 -2.60
C THR A 356 -23.00 13.37 -2.67
N GLN A 357 -22.12 13.43 -1.67
CA GLN A 357 -20.99 14.36 -1.57
C GLN A 357 -19.68 13.57 -1.61
N GLY A 358 -18.67 14.06 -2.33
CA GLY A 358 -17.31 13.53 -2.14
C GLY A 358 -16.79 13.92 -0.75
N ILE A 359 -16.82 15.22 -0.44
CA ILE A 359 -16.47 15.76 0.88
C ILE A 359 -17.61 16.64 1.42
N LEU A 360 -18.03 16.38 2.66
CA LEU A 360 -19.06 17.13 3.40
C LEU A 360 -18.46 17.75 4.67
N LEU A 361 -18.59 19.07 4.82
CA LEU A 361 -18.33 19.81 6.06
C LEU A 361 -19.66 20.42 6.53
N ASP A 362 -20.20 19.97 7.66
CA ASP A 362 -21.48 20.45 8.18
C ASP A 362 -21.36 20.92 9.62
N ASN A 363 -21.80 22.16 9.89
CA ASN A 363 -21.56 22.89 11.15
C ASN A 363 -20.12 22.74 11.68
N SER A 364 -19.14 22.84 10.79
CA SER A 364 -17.73 22.53 11.06
C SER A 364 -16.85 23.72 10.70
N SER A 365 -15.88 24.07 11.56
CA SER A 365 -15.14 25.34 11.45
C SER A 365 -13.62 25.18 11.50
N ASN A 366 -12.88 26.12 10.93
CA ASN A 366 -11.41 26.15 10.87
C ASN A 366 -10.73 24.96 10.20
N ASN A 367 -11.49 24.07 9.54
CA ASN A 367 -10.92 22.88 8.89
C ASN A 367 -10.15 23.25 7.63
N LYS A 368 -9.13 22.46 7.32
CA LYS A 368 -8.18 22.66 6.23
C LYS A 368 -8.34 21.55 5.20
N VAL A 369 -8.75 21.89 3.98
CA VAL A 369 -9.07 20.94 2.91
C VAL A 369 -8.18 21.24 1.71
N PHE A 370 -7.13 20.43 1.52
CA PHE A 370 -6.03 20.71 0.58
C PHE A 370 -5.83 19.62 -0.48
N ASN A 371 -5.70 20.01 -1.74
CA ASN A 371 -5.25 19.15 -2.85
C ASN A 371 -6.07 17.85 -3.03
N ASN A 372 -7.30 17.78 -2.52
CA ASN A 372 -8.13 16.57 -2.59
C ASN A 372 -8.73 16.40 -4.00
N SER A 373 -8.86 15.15 -4.44
CA SER A 373 -9.52 14.79 -5.70
C SER A 373 -10.96 14.37 -5.42
N VAL A 374 -11.93 15.15 -5.90
CA VAL A 374 -13.33 15.08 -5.46
C VAL A 374 -14.29 15.12 -6.66
N SER A 375 -14.18 14.11 -7.51
CA SER A 375 -14.74 14.05 -8.85
C SER A 375 -15.76 12.92 -9.05
N GLN A 376 -16.67 13.09 -10.03
CA GLN A 376 -17.71 12.11 -10.38
C GLN A 376 -18.71 11.80 -9.25
N ASN A 377 -18.86 12.71 -8.29
CA ASN A 377 -19.85 12.61 -7.21
C ASN A 377 -21.16 13.32 -7.58
N GLY A 378 -22.19 13.21 -6.73
CA GLY A 378 -23.39 14.07 -6.81
C GLY A 378 -23.07 15.56 -6.62
N ARG A 379 -22.18 15.86 -5.67
CA ARG A 379 -21.53 17.16 -5.44
C ARG A 379 -20.08 16.88 -5.03
N GLY A 380 -19.13 17.70 -5.45
CA GLY A 380 -17.73 17.52 -5.05
C GLY A 380 -17.54 17.81 -3.56
N ILE A 381 -17.30 19.08 -3.22
CA ILE A 381 -17.15 19.55 -1.84
C ILE A 381 -18.39 20.36 -1.44
N TYR A 382 -18.99 20.07 -0.29
CA TYR A 382 -20.16 20.78 0.24
C TYR A 382 -19.91 21.28 1.66
N LEU A 383 -20.06 22.58 1.87
CA LEU A 383 -20.03 23.24 3.17
C LEU A 383 -21.46 23.68 3.54
N GLY A 384 -21.91 23.32 4.74
CA GLY A 384 -23.29 23.56 5.21
C GLY A 384 -23.40 24.07 6.65
N SER A 385 -24.61 24.51 7.02
CA SER A 385 -25.08 24.80 8.38
C SER A 385 -24.11 25.63 9.23
N LEU A 386 -23.87 26.89 8.84
CA LEU A 386 -23.04 27.86 9.57
C LEU A 386 -21.53 27.50 9.70
N SER A 387 -21.03 26.51 8.95
CA SER A 387 -19.59 26.21 8.85
C SER A 387 -18.76 27.48 8.56
N SER A 388 -17.68 27.75 9.30
CA SER A 388 -16.98 29.05 9.26
C SER A 388 -15.46 28.93 9.31
N GLY A 389 -14.74 29.90 8.76
CA GLY A 389 -13.26 29.92 8.82
C GLY A 389 -12.53 28.78 8.09
N ASN A 390 -13.23 27.92 7.34
CA ASN A 390 -12.61 26.79 6.65
C ASN A 390 -11.78 27.26 5.44
N THR A 391 -10.68 26.58 5.16
CA THR A 391 -9.81 26.88 4.02
C THR A 391 -9.76 25.70 3.06
N LEU A 392 -10.24 25.91 1.84
CA LEU A 392 -10.22 24.97 0.72
C LEU A 392 -9.16 25.45 -0.27
N SER A 393 -8.04 24.75 -0.41
CA SER A 393 -6.98 25.13 -1.35
C SER A 393 -6.54 24.00 -2.29
N GLY A 394 -6.40 24.29 -3.59
CA GLY A 394 -5.85 23.35 -4.57
C GLY A 394 -6.69 22.11 -4.89
N ASN A 395 -7.92 22.01 -4.37
CA ASN A 395 -8.77 20.83 -4.57
C ASN A 395 -9.29 20.73 -6.01
N LYS A 396 -9.51 19.50 -6.50
CA LYS A 396 -10.02 19.20 -7.84
C LYS A 396 -11.41 18.58 -7.76
N ALA A 397 -12.43 19.43 -7.78
CA ALA A 397 -13.84 19.06 -7.71
C ALA A 397 -14.48 19.03 -9.11
N ASN A 398 -14.06 18.09 -9.96
CA ASN A 398 -14.39 18.07 -11.39
C ASN A 398 -15.42 16.99 -11.76
N SER A 399 -16.12 17.20 -12.88
CA SER A 399 -16.98 16.17 -13.49
C SER A 399 -18.05 15.58 -12.55
N ASN A 400 -18.50 16.33 -11.55
CA ASN A 400 -19.59 15.93 -10.66
C ASN A 400 -20.93 16.12 -11.37
N SER A 401 -21.90 15.23 -11.11
CA SER A 401 -23.23 15.26 -11.75
C SER A 401 -24.13 16.41 -11.26
N GLY A 402 -23.70 17.13 -10.22
CA GLY A 402 -24.28 18.37 -9.76
C GLY A 402 -23.26 19.52 -9.81
N THR A 403 -22.72 19.90 -8.65
CA THR A 403 -21.85 21.08 -8.49
C THR A 403 -20.48 20.67 -7.96
N GLY A 404 -19.41 21.33 -8.41
CA GLY A 404 -18.05 21.10 -7.93
C GLY A 404 -17.90 21.48 -6.44
N ILE A 405 -18.04 22.76 -6.10
CA ILE A 405 -17.94 23.26 -4.72
C ILE A 405 -19.21 24.03 -4.35
N VAL A 406 -19.81 23.72 -3.20
CA VAL A 406 -21.04 24.35 -2.69
C VAL A 406 -20.80 24.94 -1.31
N LEU A 407 -21.21 26.19 -1.12
CA LEU A 407 -21.38 26.86 0.16
C LEU A 407 -22.88 27.16 0.32
N ASP A 408 -23.54 26.50 1.27
CA ASP A 408 -24.99 26.58 1.52
C ASP A 408 -25.25 26.99 2.97
N ASP A 409 -25.75 28.21 3.19
CA ASP A 409 -26.01 28.78 4.52
C ASP A 409 -24.79 28.74 5.47
N VAL A 410 -23.59 29.05 4.94
CA VAL A 410 -22.32 29.00 5.70
C VAL A 410 -22.04 30.32 6.45
N GLY A 411 -21.20 30.22 7.48
CA GLY A 411 -20.67 31.37 8.19
C GLY A 411 -19.62 32.16 7.39
N SER A 412 -19.08 33.22 8.00
CA SER A 412 -18.06 34.07 7.37
C SER A 412 -16.68 33.40 7.25
N ASN A 413 -15.82 34.01 6.44
CA ASN A 413 -14.38 33.72 6.36
C ASN A 413 -14.03 32.33 5.80
N ASN A 414 -14.93 31.72 5.02
CA ASN A 414 -14.59 30.53 4.24
C ASN A 414 -13.76 30.95 3.01
N ASN A 415 -12.56 30.38 2.87
CA ASN A 415 -11.56 30.77 1.87
C ASN A 415 -11.38 29.65 0.83
N LEU A 416 -11.65 29.95 -0.45
CA LEU A 416 -11.49 29.05 -1.59
C LEU A 416 -10.36 29.59 -2.46
N ILE A 417 -9.20 28.93 -2.42
CA ILE A 417 -7.96 29.39 -3.06
C ILE A 417 -7.49 28.36 -4.10
N SER A 418 -7.29 28.76 -5.35
CA SER A 418 -6.67 27.92 -6.39
C SER A 418 -7.33 26.55 -6.61
N ASN A 419 -8.62 26.40 -6.30
CA ASN A 419 -9.35 25.14 -6.55
C ASN A 419 -9.74 25.03 -8.02
N THR A 420 -9.81 23.81 -8.55
CA THR A 420 -10.39 23.52 -9.86
C THR A 420 -11.77 22.89 -9.67
N ALA A 421 -12.80 23.48 -10.27
CA ALA A 421 -14.17 23.01 -10.24
C ALA A 421 -14.76 23.03 -11.66
N SER A 422 -14.24 22.16 -12.52
CA SER A 422 -14.53 22.16 -13.96
C SER A 422 -15.33 20.95 -14.43
N SER A 423 -16.07 21.11 -15.53
CA SER A 423 -16.86 20.06 -16.19
C SER A 423 -17.99 19.47 -15.36
N ASN A 424 -18.46 20.17 -14.32
CA ASN A 424 -19.61 19.73 -13.51
C ASN A 424 -20.92 20.07 -14.22
N SER A 425 -21.93 19.21 -14.10
CA SER A 425 -23.17 19.33 -14.89
C SER A 425 -23.97 20.62 -14.61
N ASN A 426 -23.91 21.14 -13.38
CA ASN A 426 -24.53 22.41 -13.00
C ASN A 426 -23.49 23.52 -12.86
N TYR A 427 -22.87 23.65 -11.68
CA TYR A 427 -22.04 24.80 -11.34
C TYR A 427 -20.61 24.37 -10.98
N GLY A 428 -19.63 25.22 -11.26
CA GLY A 428 -18.28 25.02 -10.74
C GLY A 428 -18.27 25.31 -9.25
N ILE A 429 -18.48 26.57 -8.88
CA ILE A 429 -18.60 27.02 -7.48
C ILE A 429 -19.97 27.69 -7.28
N TYR A 430 -20.69 27.31 -6.24
CA TYR A 430 -22.00 27.85 -5.89
C TYR A 430 -22.05 28.35 -4.45
N LEU A 431 -22.40 29.62 -4.27
CA LEU A 431 -22.67 30.25 -2.98
C LEU A 431 -24.17 30.56 -2.89
N ILE A 432 -24.84 30.06 -1.86
CA ILE A 432 -26.22 30.45 -1.51
C ILE A 432 -26.30 30.84 -0.04
N ASN A 433 -26.92 31.99 0.25
CA ASN A 433 -27.02 32.57 1.61
C ASN A 433 -25.66 32.72 2.32
N SER A 434 -24.57 32.80 1.57
CA SER A 434 -23.19 32.58 2.03
C SER A 434 -22.35 33.84 1.82
N SER A 435 -22.42 34.74 2.81
CA SER A 435 -21.81 36.07 2.75
C SER A 435 -20.37 36.08 3.28
N ASN A 436 -19.58 37.09 2.90
CA ASN A 436 -18.21 37.32 3.38
C ASN A 436 -17.27 36.11 3.18
N SER A 437 -17.28 35.54 1.97
CA SER A 437 -16.37 34.45 1.54
C SER A 437 -15.38 34.94 0.50
N ASN A 438 -14.19 34.33 0.46
CA ASN A 438 -13.10 34.71 -0.46
C ASN A 438 -12.86 33.62 -1.50
N LEU A 439 -13.05 33.93 -2.78
CA LEU A 439 -12.82 33.04 -3.92
C LEU A 439 -11.66 33.61 -4.75
N VAL A 440 -10.46 33.09 -4.53
CA VAL A 440 -9.21 33.61 -5.13
C VAL A 440 -8.55 32.56 -6.04
N SER A 441 -8.19 32.94 -7.27
CA SER A 441 -7.43 32.11 -8.21
C SER A 441 -8.06 30.76 -8.61
N ASN A 442 -9.35 30.54 -8.39
CA ASN A 442 -10.01 29.28 -8.73
C ASN A 442 -10.26 29.16 -10.24
N THR A 443 -10.26 27.94 -10.76
CA THR A 443 -10.65 27.62 -12.14
C THR A 443 -12.02 26.95 -12.15
N ALA A 444 -12.98 27.49 -12.90
CA ALA A 444 -14.34 26.99 -12.97
C ALA A 444 -14.83 26.98 -14.43
N SER A 445 -14.32 26.01 -15.20
CA SER A 445 -14.54 25.94 -16.66
C SER A 445 -15.50 24.81 -17.07
N SER A 446 -16.14 24.96 -18.23
CA SER A 446 -17.00 23.94 -18.85
C SER A 446 -18.19 23.46 -17.99
N ASN A 447 -18.69 24.30 -17.07
CA ASN A 447 -19.92 24.06 -16.32
C ASN A 447 -21.12 24.75 -17.01
N SER A 448 -22.33 24.65 -16.46
CA SER A 448 -23.40 25.60 -16.83
C SER A 448 -23.10 26.99 -16.26
N LYS A 449 -22.66 27.11 -15.00
CA LYS A 449 -22.16 28.38 -14.45
C LYS A 449 -20.80 28.16 -13.78
N GLY A 450 -19.80 28.96 -14.14
CA GLY A 450 -18.48 28.86 -13.52
C GLY A 450 -18.56 29.18 -12.02
N ILE A 451 -18.92 30.41 -11.69
CA ILE A 451 -19.20 30.86 -10.32
C ILE A 451 -20.62 31.44 -10.25
N TYR A 452 -21.46 30.90 -9.37
CA TYR A 452 -22.82 31.41 -9.13
C TYR A 452 -23.00 31.82 -7.66
N VAL A 453 -23.44 33.06 -7.45
CA VAL A 453 -23.52 33.71 -6.13
C VAL A 453 -24.94 34.24 -5.90
N LYS A 454 -25.70 33.58 -5.03
CA LYS A 454 -27.12 33.83 -4.82
C LYS A 454 -27.40 34.25 -3.38
N TYR A 455 -28.17 35.32 -3.16
CA TYR A 455 -28.50 35.84 -1.82
C TYR A 455 -27.27 36.04 -0.91
N SER A 456 -26.12 36.35 -1.50
CA SER A 456 -24.81 36.31 -0.84
C SER A 456 -24.11 37.66 -1.02
N ASN A 457 -23.64 38.24 0.08
CA ASN A 457 -23.18 39.63 0.11
C ASN A 457 -21.73 39.75 0.59
N GLY A 458 -21.05 40.83 0.20
CA GLY A 458 -19.72 41.17 0.74
C GLY A 458 -18.58 40.18 0.39
N SER A 459 -18.79 39.25 -0.53
CA SER A 459 -17.79 38.26 -0.92
C SER A 459 -16.78 38.83 -1.94
N MET A 460 -15.53 38.40 -1.84
CA MET A 460 -14.46 38.75 -2.78
C MET A 460 -14.28 37.61 -3.78
N ILE A 461 -14.36 37.92 -5.07
CA ILE A 461 -14.22 36.98 -6.18
C ILE A 461 -13.10 37.54 -7.06
N SER A 462 -11.87 37.03 -6.90
CA SER A 462 -10.70 37.59 -7.57
C SER A 462 -9.76 36.60 -8.24
N ASN A 463 -9.16 37.02 -9.36
CA ASN A 463 -8.19 36.25 -10.13
C ASN A 463 -8.70 34.87 -10.63
N ASN A 464 -10.01 34.63 -10.65
CA ASN A 464 -10.57 33.33 -11.07
C ASN A 464 -10.60 33.22 -12.61
N ILE A 465 -10.44 31.99 -13.10
CA ILE A 465 -10.51 31.64 -14.53
C ILE A 465 -11.82 30.89 -14.78
N LEU A 466 -12.62 31.39 -15.71
CA LEU A 466 -13.94 30.86 -16.02
C LEU A 466 -14.06 30.75 -17.54
N SER A 467 -13.73 29.58 -18.10
CA SER A 467 -13.78 29.36 -19.55
C SER A 467 -14.89 28.40 -19.96
N ASP A 468 -15.40 28.53 -21.18
CA ASP A 468 -16.21 27.51 -21.85
C ASP A 468 -17.54 27.15 -21.14
N ASN A 469 -18.05 27.98 -20.23
CA ASN A 469 -19.32 27.71 -19.54
C ASN A 469 -20.50 27.97 -20.50
N THR A 470 -20.86 26.93 -21.24
CA THR A 470 -21.68 27.00 -22.47
C THR A 470 -22.82 25.98 -22.55
N ALA A 471 -22.99 25.15 -21.51
CA ALA A 471 -23.92 24.01 -21.52
C ALA A 471 -25.40 24.37 -21.80
N ASP A 472 -25.85 25.56 -21.37
CA ASP A 472 -27.16 26.13 -21.67
C ASP A 472 -26.98 27.52 -22.31
N VAL A 473 -27.23 27.61 -23.62
CA VAL A 473 -27.14 28.85 -24.41
C VAL A 473 -28.06 29.99 -23.94
N ASN A 474 -28.97 29.74 -23.00
CA ASN A 474 -29.88 30.74 -22.42
C ASN A 474 -29.58 31.10 -20.96
N ASN A 475 -28.85 30.26 -20.21
CA ASN A 475 -28.68 30.42 -18.77
C ASN A 475 -27.22 30.20 -18.30
N SER A 476 -26.29 29.88 -19.19
CA SER A 476 -24.89 29.66 -18.80
C SER A 476 -24.09 30.95 -18.64
N ASN A 477 -23.17 30.96 -17.68
CA ASN A 477 -22.44 32.17 -17.29
C ASN A 477 -21.00 31.83 -16.88
N GLY A 478 -20.06 32.74 -17.09
CA GLY A 478 -18.81 32.74 -16.35
C GLY A 478 -19.11 33.01 -14.88
N ILE A 479 -19.39 34.27 -14.53
CA ILE A 479 -19.85 34.67 -13.19
C ILE A 479 -21.32 35.09 -13.24
N MET A 480 -22.14 34.63 -12.29
CA MET A 480 -23.52 35.11 -12.10
C MET A 480 -23.77 35.51 -10.66
N LEU A 481 -24.30 36.72 -10.45
CA LEU A 481 -24.82 37.20 -9.17
C LEU A 481 -26.36 37.33 -9.26
N SER A 482 -27.08 36.77 -8.29
CA SER A 482 -28.54 36.85 -8.19
C SER A 482 -28.98 37.29 -6.79
N TYR A 483 -29.58 38.47 -6.69
CA TYR A 483 -29.97 39.09 -5.41
C TYR A 483 -28.80 39.20 -4.41
N SER A 484 -27.61 39.51 -4.94
CA SER A 484 -26.32 39.46 -4.23
C SER A 484 -25.67 40.84 -4.29
N ASN A 485 -25.38 41.44 -3.13
CA ASN A 485 -25.04 42.85 -3.03
C ASN A 485 -23.67 43.10 -2.38
N GLY A 486 -23.01 44.19 -2.75
CA GLY A 486 -21.74 44.60 -2.10
C GLY A 486 -20.55 43.66 -2.35
N ASN A 487 -20.62 42.78 -3.35
CA ASN A 487 -19.53 41.87 -3.70
C ASN A 487 -18.47 42.57 -4.57
N VAL A 488 -17.25 42.06 -4.56
CA VAL A 488 -16.12 42.57 -5.34
C VAL A 488 -15.68 41.51 -6.36
N LEU A 489 -15.79 41.81 -7.65
CA LEU A 489 -15.34 41.00 -8.78
C LEU A 489 -14.10 41.66 -9.38
N TYR A 490 -12.91 41.12 -9.11
CA TYR A 490 -11.63 41.77 -9.40
C TYR A 490 -10.62 40.87 -10.12
N MET A 491 -10.06 41.29 -11.26
CA MET A 491 -9.05 40.51 -12.01
C MET A 491 -9.48 39.11 -12.48
N ASN A 492 -10.78 38.83 -12.60
CA ASN A 492 -11.24 37.54 -13.13
C ASN A 492 -11.11 37.50 -14.67
N THR A 493 -10.85 36.32 -15.21
CA THR A 493 -10.83 36.05 -16.66
C THR A 493 -12.02 35.18 -17.03
N ALA A 494 -12.98 35.75 -17.76
CA ALA A 494 -14.16 35.06 -18.26
C ALA A 494 -14.13 35.00 -19.79
N ASP A 495 -13.68 33.86 -20.35
CA ASP A 495 -13.56 33.66 -21.80
C ASP A 495 -14.54 32.59 -22.33
N ASN A 496 -15.04 32.76 -23.54
CA ASN A 496 -15.89 31.78 -24.24
C ASN A 496 -17.10 31.28 -23.41
N ASN A 497 -17.75 32.17 -22.66
CA ASN A 497 -18.96 31.85 -21.88
C ASN A 497 -20.23 32.31 -22.63
N VAL A 498 -21.40 31.79 -22.28
CA VAL A 498 -22.66 32.29 -22.89
C VAL A 498 -22.92 33.75 -22.51
N TYR A 499 -22.85 34.05 -21.21
CA TYR A 499 -22.65 35.42 -20.69
C TYR A 499 -21.34 35.45 -19.90
N GLY A 500 -20.53 36.49 -20.02
CA GLY A 500 -19.28 36.62 -19.27
C GLY A 500 -19.52 36.83 -17.77
N ILE A 501 -20.11 37.97 -17.41
CA ILE A 501 -20.53 38.32 -16.04
C ILE A 501 -21.97 38.83 -16.07
N SER A 502 -22.85 38.21 -15.28
CA SER A 502 -24.26 38.59 -15.16
C SER A 502 -24.62 39.07 -13.76
N LEU A 503 -25.26 40.24 -13.69
CA LEU A 503 -25.84 40.81 -12.48
C LEU A 503 -27.37 40.80 -12.61
N ASP A 504 -28.03 39.87 -11.93
CA ASP A 504 -29.49 39.81 -11.82
C ASP A 504 -29.95 40.29 -10.45
N SER A 505 -30.75 41.35 -10.44
CA SER A 505 -31.37 41.95 -9.24
C SER A 505 -30.34 42.24 -8.13
N SER A 506 -29.11 42.58 -8.52
CA SER A 506 -27.92 42.64 -7.68
C SER A 506 -27.33 44.05 -7.71
N GLN A 507 -27.01 44.61 -6.53
CA GLN A 507 -26.76 46.04 -6.34
C GLN A 507 -25.49 46.33 -5.53
N ASN A 508 -24.93 47.53 -5.70
CA ASN A 508 -23.76 47.99 -4.95
C ASN A 508 -22.50 47.12 -5.12
N ASN A 509 -22.42 46.29 -6.17
CA ASN A 509 -21.25 45.46 -6.44
C ASN A 509 -20.16 46.26 -7.18
N ASN A 510 -18.89 45.94 -6.93
CA ASN A 510 -17.75 46.49 -7.65
C ASN A 510 -17.25 45.44 -8.65
N VAL A 511 -17.31 45.76 -9.95
CA VAL A 511 -16.83 44.91 -11.04
C VAL A 511 -15.69 45.63 -11.73
N SER A 512 -14.45 45.26 -11.42
CA SER A 512 -13.29 45.97 -11.97
C SER A 512 -12.09 45.12 -12.34
N SER A 513 -11.33 45.57 -13.32
CA SER A 513 -10.12 44.88 -13.79
C SER A 513 -10.36 43.45 -14.31
N ASN A 514 -11.59 43.09 -14.68
CA ASN A 514 -11.89 41.76 -15.24
C ASN A 514 -11.65 41.74 -16.76
N SER A 515 -11.14 40.62 -17.27
CA SER A 515 -11.05 40.34 -18.71
C SER A 515 -12.24 39.49 -19.12
N VAL A 516 -13.09 40.00 -20.01
CA VAL A 516 -14.30 39.31 -20.49
C VAL A 516 -14.28 39.26 -22.00
N THR A 517 -14.08 38.06 -22.54
CA THR A 517 -13.77 37.83 -23.95
C THR A 517 -14.63 36.72 -24.55
N SER A 518 -14.81 36.78 -25.87
CA SER A 518 -15.41 35.71 -26.68
C SER A 518 -16.81 35.26 -26.24
N SER A 519 -17.57 36.09 -25.48
CA SER A 519 -18.87 35.70 -24.95
C SER A 519 -19.91 35.54 -26.06
N ILE A 520 -20.67 34.43 -26.04
CA ILE A 520 -21.59 34.05 -27.13
C ILE A 520 -22.77 35.01 -27.25
N LYS A 521 -23.32 35.48 -26.13
CA LYS A 521 -24.37 36.50 -26.09
C LYS A 521 -23.83 37.86 -25.72
N TYR A 522 -23.48 38.08 -24.45
CA TYR A 522 -23.01 39.38 -23.97
C TYR A 522 -21.85 39.21 -22.98
N GLY A 523 -20.86 40.10 -23.04
CA GLY A 523 -19.79 40.17 -22.04
C GLY A 523 -20.36 40.46 -20.64
N LEU A 524 -21.15 41.51 -20.50
CA LEU A 524 -21.83 41.91 -19.27
C LEU A 524 -23.35 41.95 -19.46
N PHE A 525 -24.10 41.41 -18.50
CA PHE A 525 -25.57 41.51 -18.47
C PHE A 525 -26.06 42.12 -17.16
N LEU A 526 -26.90 43.16 -17.26
CA LEU A 526 -27.56 43.81 -16.11
C LEU A 526 -29.08 43.84 -16.33
N CYS A 527 -29.84 43.17 -15.46
CA CYS A 527 -31.30 43.26 -15.49
C CYS A 527 -31.81 44.61 -14.95
N SER A 528 -33.11 44.90 -15.10
CA SER A 528 -33.69 46.22 -14.77
C SER A 528 -33.62 46.61 -13.29
N ARG A 529 -33.33 45.65 -12.39
CA ARG A 529 -33.17 45.87 -10.94
C ARG A 529 -31.72 45.97 -10.47
N SER A 530 -30.75 45.73 -11.36
CA SER A 530 -29.31 45.69 -11.04
C SER A 530 -28.69 47.09 -11.09
N THR A 531 -29.08 47.93 -10.13
CA THR A 531 -28.68 49.34 -10.00
C THR A 531 -27.54 49.53 -8.99
N ASN A 532 -26.94 50.73 -8.98
CA ASN A 532 -25.87 51.16 -8.08
C ASN A 532 -24.59 50.31 -8.14
N ASN A 533 -24.37 49.53 -9.21
CA ASN A 533 -23.11 48.81 -9.38
C ASN A 533 -22.04 49.76 -9.95
N LEU A 534 -20.78 49.55 -9.55
CA LEU A 534 -19.63 50.30 -10.02
C LEU A 534 -18.81 49.40 -10.96
N ILE A 535 -18.73 49.77 -12.24
CA ILE A 535 -18.16 48.93 -13.30
C ILE A 535 -17.07 49.72 -14.04
N PHE A 536 -15.80 49.41 -13.79
CA PHE A 536 -14.69 50.19 -14.35
C PHE A 536 -13.41 49.36 -14.55
N ASN A 537 -12.50 49.84 -15.39
CA ASN A 537 -11.23 49.19 -15.72
C ASN A 537 -11.37 47.76 -16.27
N ASN A 538 -12.52 47.35 -16.83
CA ASN A 538 -12.69 46.01 -17.41
C ASN A 538 -12.27 45.98 -18.89
N TYR A 539 -11.76 44.84 -19.34
CA TYR A 539 -11.42 44.57 -20.74
C TYR A 539 -12.57 43.79 -21.37
N LEU A 540 -13.38 44.45 -22.20
CA LEU A 540 -14.55 43.84 -22.84
C LEU A 540 -14.25 43.66 -24.33
N ASN A 541 -14.10 42.42 -24.78
CA ASN A 541 -13.85 42.08 -26.18
C ASN A 541 -14.78 40.96 -26.67
N ASN A 542 -16.02 41.33 -26.97
CA ASN A 542 -17.10 40.42 -27.32
C ASN A 542 -17.87 40.96 -28.54
N THR A 543 -18.63 40.11 -29.24
CA THR A 543 -19.50 40.57 -30.34
C THR A 543 -20.53 41.58 -29.85
N TYR A 544 -21.05 41.38 -28.63
CA TYR A 544 -21.82 42.36 -27.88
C TYR A 544 -21.22 42.47 -26.47
N ASN A 545 -20.72 43.65 -26.09
CA ASN A 545 -20.06 43.80 -24.79
C ASN A 545 -21.02 43.90 -23.60
N THR A 546 -22.21 44.46 -23.81
CA THR A 546 -23.17 44.76 -22.74
C THR A 546 -24.60 44.55 -23.21
N ASP A 547 -25.44 43.98 -22.34
CA ASP A 547 -26.88 44.20 -22.34
C ASP A 547 -27.30 44.79 -20.98
N ASN A 548 -27.63 46.08 -20.96
CA ASN A 548 -27.96 46.82 -19.75
C ASN A 548 -29.41 47.34 -19.81
N LYS A 549 -30.26 46.83 -18.91
CA LYS A 549 -31.70 47.14 -18.85
C LYS A 549 -32.06 48.26 -17.86
N ASN A 550 -31.08 48.99 -17.30
CA ASN A 550 -31.32 50.13 -16.40
C ASN A 550 -30.25 51.23 -16.59
N ASN A 551 -30.47 52.42 -16.02
CA ASN A 551 -29.52 53.54 -16.07
C ASN A 551 -28.95 53.92 -14.69
N GLY A 552 -29.03 53.01 -13.71
CA GLY A 552 -28.69 53.27 -12.30
C GLY A 552 -27.30 52.80 -11.87
N SER A 553 -26.48 52.24 -12.77
CA SER A 553 -25.11 51.81 -12.46
C SER A 553 -24.07 52.77 -13.04
N VAL A 554 -22.90 52.89 -12.41
CA VAL A 554 -21.83 53.81 -12.76
C VAL A 554 -20.74 53.06 -13.53
N TRP A 555 -20.37 53.56 -14.71
CA TRP A 555 -19.51 52.85 -15.67
C TRP A 555 -18.06 53.38 -15.74
N ASN A 556 -17.66 54.21 -14.77
CA ASN A 556 -16.30 54.69 -14.60
C ASN A 556 -16.04 55.09 -13.14
N THR A 557 -14.78 55.08 -12.72
CA THR A 557 -14.32 55.75 -11.49
C THR A 557 -13.82 57.17 -11.84
N PRO A 558 -13.69 58.12 -10.91
CA PRO A 558 -12.93 59.36 -11.16
C PRO A 558 -11.50 59.02 -11.59
N LYS A 559 -10.96 59.74 -12.59
CA LYS A 559 -9.60 59.51 -13.12
C LYS A 559 -8.59 59.48 -11.97
N ALA A 560 -7.97 58.33 -11.77
CA ALA A 560 -7.00 58.11 -10.69
C ALA A 560 -5.70 57.49 -11.25
N PRO A 561 -4.51 57.86 -10.73
CA PRO A 561 -3.26 57.20 -11.11
C PRO A 561 -3.31 55.70 -10.80
N GLY A 562 -2.91 54.87 -11.76
CA GLY A 562 -2.95 53.43 -11.64
C GLY A 562 -2.94 52.76 -13.00
N LYS A 563 -2.29 51.60 -13.12
CA LYS A 563 -2.19 50.90 -14.40
C LYS A 563 -3.55 50.38 -14.84
N SER A 564 -4.05 50.88 -15.98
CA SER A 564 -5.29 50.37 -16.56
C SER A 564 -5.11 48.93 -17.07
N ILE A 565 -6.22 48.20 -17.25
CA ILE A 565 -6.18 46.82 -17.77
C ILE A 565 -5.57 46.72 -19.17
N VAL A 566 -5.56 47.82 -19.93
CA VAL A 566 -4.89 47.95 -21.24
C VAL A 566 -3.56 48.71 -21.18
N GLY A 567 -2.99 48.87 -19.98
CA GLY A 567 -1.63 49.39 -19.78
C GLY A 567 -1.48 50.91 -19.67
N GLY A 568 -2.58 51.67 -19.72
CA GLY A 568 -2.57 53.12 -19.53
C GLY A 568 -2.14 53.53 -18.12
N SER A 569 -1.71 54.79 -17.94
CA SER A 569 -1.16 55.28 -16.65
C SER A 569 -2.23 55.65 -15.62
N TYR A 570 -3.50 55.71 -16.05
CA TYR A 570 -4.64 56.06 -15.22
C TYR A 570 -5.76 55.03 -15.35
N VAL A 571 -6.48 54.78 -14.25
CA VAL A 571 -7.76 54.07 -14.26
C VAL A 571 -8.91 55.08 -14.37
N GLY A 572 -9.95 54.70 -15.11
CA GLY A 572 -11.11 55.54 -15.41
C GLY A 572 -12.34 54.70 -15.72
N GLY A 573 -12.68 54.58 -17.00
CA GLY A 573 -13.76 53.74 -17.53
C GLY A 573 -13.32 52.34 -17.91
N ASN A 574 -13.98 51.75 -18.91
CA ASN A 574 -13.73 50.39 -19.42
C ASN A 574 -13.13 50.42 -20.83
N TYR A 575 -12.53 49.30 -21.26
CA TYR A 575 -12.04 49.13 -22.63
C TYR A 575 -13.08 48.37 -23.47
N TRP A 576 -13.56 49.02 -24.54
CA TRP A 576 -14.70 48.59 -25.34
C TRP A 576 -14.27 48.11 -26.73
N ALA A 577 -13.86 46.84 -26.84
CA ALA A 577 -13.40 46.20 -28.08
C ALA A 577 -14.42 45.21 -28.66
N THR A 578 -14.26 44.86 -29.95
CA THR A 578 -14.90 43.69 -30.56
C THR A 578 -13.86 42.81 -31.25
N PRO A 579 -14.12 41.50 -31.44
CA PRO A 579 -13.21 40.60 -32.15
C PRO A 579 -12.93 41.02 -33.61
N LEU A 580 -13.80 41.85 -34.20
CA LEU A 580 -13.64 42.38 -35.56
C LEU A 580 -12.80 43.67 -35.62
N GLY A 581 -12.30 44.18 -34.49
CA GLY A 581 -11.57 45.46 -34.45
C GLY A 581 -12.45 46.71 -34.51
N THR A 582 -13.78 46.55 -34.34
CA THR A 582 -14.79 47.60 -34.54
C THR A 582 -15.39 48.15 -33.24
N GLY A 583 -14.83 47.79 -32.09
CA GLY A 583 -15.28 48.33 -30.79
C GLY A 583 -14.95 49.81 -30.64
N PHE A 584 -15.71 50.50 -29.79
CA PHE A 584 -15.55 51.94 -29.56
C PHE A 584 -14.11 52.33 -29.21
N SER A 585 -13.46 51.61 -28.30
CA SER A 585 -12.08 51.88 -27.89
C SER A 585 -11.03 51.56 -28.95
N GLN A 586 -11.38 50.72 -29.94
CA GLN A 586 -10.51 50.43 -31.09
C GLN A 586 -10.67 51.49 -32.19
N LEU A 587 -11.90 51.92 -32.46
CA LEU A 587 -12.20 52.94 -33.49
C LEU A 587 -11.79 54.36 -33.06
N ASN A 588 -11.84 54.67 -31.76
CA ASN A 588 -11.48 55.98 -31.22
C ASN A 588 -10.08 56.01 -30.59
N ALA A 589 -9.20 55.07 -30.94
CA ALA A 589 -7.86 54.96 -30.34
C ALA A 589 -6.95 56.19 -30.60
N ASN A 590 -7.28 57.02 -31.60
CA ASN A 590 -6.57 58.28 -31.88
C ASN A 590 -7.17 59.51 -31.15
N ASN A 591 -8.24 59.33 -30.37
CA ASN A 591 -8.94 60.40 -29.65
C ASN A 591 -8.49 60.48 -28.16
N ASP A 592 -7.23 60.18 -27.89
CA ASP A 592 -6.55 60.50 -26.62
C ASP A 592 -5.51 61.59 -26.93
N SER A 593 -5.95 62.86 -26.86
CA SER A 593 -5.14 64.02 -27.26
C SER A 593 -4.05 64.35 -26.25
N ASN A 594 -4.13 63.78 -25.05
CA ASN A 594 -3.29 64.12 -23.90
C ASN A 594 -2.32 62.98 -23.51
N GLY A 595 -2.55 61.76 -24.02
CA GLY A 595 -1.70 60.58 -23.87
C GLY A 595 -1.85 59.86 -22.53
N ASP A 596 -2.95 60.05 -21.80
CA ASP A 596 -3.14 59.47 -20.46
C ASP A 596 -3.66 58.02 -20.47
N GLY A 597 -4.12 57.52 -21.62
CA GLY A 597 -4.75 56.21 -21.79
C GLY A 597 -6.28 56.20 -21.68
N ILE A 598 -6.90 57.38 -21.67
CA ILE A 598 -8.36 57.59 -21.66
C ILE A 598 -8.74 58.36 -22.93
N ILE A 599 -9.84 57.95 -23.55
CA ILE A 599 -10.38 58.60 -24.75
C ILE A 599 -11.12 59.88 -24.31
N ASP A 600 -10.80 61.02 -24.92
CA ASP A 600 -11.40 62.34 -24.63
C ASP A 600 -12.91 62.41 -24.93
N THR A 601 -13.44 61.45 -25.68
CA THR A 601 -14.87 61.33 -26.03
C THR A 601 -15.55 60.20 -25.25
N GLN A 602 -16.61 60.52 -24.50
CA GLN A 602 -17.40 59.53 -23.76
C GLN A 602 -18.01 58.43 -24.66
N TYR A 603 -18.12 57.23 -24.13
CA TYR A 603 -18.84 56.12 -24.77
C TYR A 603 -20.30 56.14 -24.34
N ASN A 604 -21.21 56.17 -25.31
CA ASN A 604 -22.65 56.08 -25.09
C ASN A 604 -23.13 54.71 -25.59
N GLY A 605 -23.52 53.84 -24.66
CA GLY A 605 -24.11 52.53 -24.97
C GLY A 605 -25.59 52.47 -24.56
N ASP A 606 -26.21 51.31 -24.73
CA ASP A 606 -27.61 51.11 -24.34
C ASP A 606 -27.79 51.30 -22.82
N ASN A 607 -28.52 52.36 -22.46
CA ASN A 607 -28.78 52.80 -21.08
C ASN A 607 -27.51 53.04 -20.22
N LEU A 608 -26.34 53.26 -20.83
CA LEU A 608 -25.09 53.54 -20.12
C LEU A 608 -24.28 54.67 -20.75
N ILE A 609 -23.55 55.40 -19.92
CA ILE A 609 -22.53 56.35 -20.32
C ILE A 609 -21.26 56.03 -19.54
N ASP A 610 -20.18 55.76 -20.25
CA ASP A 610 -18.83 55.70 -19.69
C ASP A 610 -18.13 57.01 -20.08
N TYR A 611 -17.83 57.84 -19.06
CA TYR A 611 -17.23 59.16 -19.26
C TYR A 611 -15.72 59.13 -19.47
N LEU A 612 -15.05 58.01 -19.17
CA LEU A 612 -13.59 57.88 -19.24
C LEU A 612 -13.18 56.57 -19.95
N PRO A 613 -13.75 56.23 -21.11
CA PRO A 613 -13.50 54.93 -21.74
C PRO A 613 -12.02 54.81 -22.09
N LEU A 614 -11.45 53.64 -21.79
CA LEU A 614 -10.02 53.41 -21.94
C LEU A 614 -9.66 53.28 -23.43
N VAL A 615 -8.51 53.80 -23.81
CA VAL A 615 -7.79 53.39 -25.02
C VAL A 615 -6.70 52.42 -24.62
N ALA A 616 -6.44 51.43 -25.47
CA ALA A 616 -5.19 50.69 -25.40
C ALA A 616 -4.10 51.65 -25.84
N VAL A 617 -3.40 52.27 -24.87
CA VAL A 617 -2.15 52.97 -25.17
C VAL A 617 -1.33 52.05 -26.05
N SER A 618 -0.85 52.57 -27.17
CA SER A 618 0.30 51.95 -27.81
C SER A 618 1.36 51.91 -26.73
N ALA A 619 1.66 50.69 -26.23
CA ALA A 619 2.86 50.48 -25.44
C ALA A 619 4.00 51.18 -26.19
N PRO A 620 4.88 51.96 -25.51
CA PRO A 620 5.94 52.71 -26.18
C PRO A 620 6.64 51.75 -27.13
N GLU A 621 6.51 52.03 -28.45
CA GLU A 621 6.31 51.04 -29.51
C GLU A 621 6.98 49.71 -29.14
N PRO A 622 6.21 48.61 -28.85
CA PRO A 622 6.72 47.50 -28.05
C PRO A 622 8.08 47.10 -28.55
N ALA A 623 9.11 47.52 -27.81
CA ALA A 623 10.44 47.59 -28.39
C ALA A 623 10.77 46.21 -28.95
N PHE A 624 11.37 46.17 -30.15
CA PHE A 624 11.80 44.91 -30.77
C PHE A 624 12.39 44.05 -29.66
N PRO A 625 11.82 42.85 -29.43
CA PRO A 625 12.02 42.15 -28.17
C PRO A 625 13.52 41.92 -28.02
N VAL A 626 14.19 42.53 -27.05
CA VAL A 626 15.65 42.51 -27.04
C VAL A 626 16.08 41.17 -26.49
N ALA A 627 16.67 40.33 -27.34
CA ALA A 627 17.15 39.01 -26.94
C ALA A 627 18.36 39.17 -26.01
N ASP A 628 18.27 38.68 -24.77
CA ASP A 628 19.41 38.60 -23.88
C ASP A 628 19.38 37.34 -23.02
N PHE A 629 20.55 36.78 -22.75
CA PHE A 629 20.73 35.67 -21.83
C PHE A 629 22.18 35.57 -21.33
N SER A 630 22.36 34.89 -20.20
CA SER A 630 23.65 34.27 -19.84
C SER A 630 23.54 32.76 -19.86
N ALA A 631 24.68 32.10 -20.10
CA ALA A 631 24.86 30.67 -19.94
C ALA A 631 25.94 30.41 -18.90
N THR A 632 25.76 29.40 -18.06
CA THR A 632 26.77 28.98 -17.06
C THR A 632 26.76 27.46 -16.92
N PRO A 633 27.92 26.78 -17.05
CA PRO A 633 29.21 27.27 -17.58
C PRO A 633 29.17 27.57 -19.10
N THR A 634 30.14 28.32 -19.62
CA THR A 634 30.27 28.59 -21.07
C THR A 634 31.27 27.69 -21.79
N SER A 635 32.09 26.93 -21.05
CA SER A 635 33.00 25.93 -21.59
C SER A 635 33.33 24.82 -20.59
N GLY A 636 33.73 23.65 -21.11
CA GLY A 636 34.10 22.46 -20.34
C GLY A 636 34.12 21.21 -21.23
N PRO A 637 34.63 20.06 -20.75
CA PRO A 637 34.67 18.83 -21.55
C PRO A 637 33.27 18.24 -21.80
N ALA A 638 33.12 17.46 -22.87
CA ALA A 638 31.91 16.67 -23.10
C ALA A 638 31.80 15.50 -22.06
N PRO A 639 30.60 15.21 -21.52
CA PRO A 639 29.34 15.94 -21.70
C PRO A 639 29.26 17.21 -20.84
N LEU A 640 28.84 18.33 -21.44
CA LEU A 640 28.74 19.63 -20.76
C LEU A 640 27.27 20.05 -20.55
N SER A 641 26.82 20.04 -19.29
CA SER A 641 25.52 20.59 -18.90
C SER A 641 25.61 22.09 -18.65
N VAL A 642 24.69 22.86 -19.24
CA VAL A 642 24.66 24.32 -19.22
C VAL A 642 23.29 24.83 -18.80
N THR A 643 23.27 25.73 -17.82
CA THR A 643 22.05 26.46 -17.42
C THR A 643 21.97 27.79 -18.15
N PHE A 644 20.81 28.10 -18.73
CA PHE A 644 20.54 29.35 -19.42
C PHE A 644 19.58 30.23 -18.61
N THR A 645 19.90 31.51 -18.48
CA THR A 645 19.05 32.50 -17.82
C THR A 645 18.61 33.56 -18.83
N ASP A 646 17.32 33.59 -19.17
CA ASP A 646 16.71 34.61 -20.02
C ASP A 646 16.73 35.97 -19.30
N ARG A 647 17.32 36.96 -19.98
CA ARG A 647 17.33 38.38 -19.60
C ARG A 647 16.61 39.25 -20.64
N SER A 648 15.93 38.63 -21.60
CA SER A 648 15.33 39.31 -22.73
C SER A 648 14.23 40.27 -22.29
N GLN A 649 14.15 41.40 -22.99
CA GLN A 649 13.19 42.46 -22.69
C GLN A 649 12.06 42.45 -23.73
N ASN A 650 10.83 42.76 -23.30
CA ASN A 650 9.66 42.94 -24.18
C ASN A 650 9.24 41.70 -25.00
N ALA A 651 9.70 40.50 -24.64
CA ALA A 651 9.34 39.24 -25.27
C ALA A 651 8.01 38.66 -24.75
N THR A 652 7.15 38.14 -25.64
CA THR A 652 5.93 37.39 -25.26
C THR A 652 6.04 35.89 -25.54
N SER A 653 7.06 35.46 -26.30
CA SER A 653 7.40 34.04 -26.51
C SER A 653 8.91 33.87 -26.72
N ARG A 654 9.42 32.67 -26.44
CA ARG A 654 10.83 32.28 -26.62
C ARG A 654 10.92 31.03 -27.48
N SER A 655 12.00 30.90 -28.23
CA SER A 655 12.44 29.66 -28.87
C SER A 655 13.96 29.56 -28.81
N TRP A 656 14.44 28.61 -28.04
CA TRP A 656 15.84 28.24 -27.94
C TRP A 656 16.18 27.23 -29.04
N LYS A 657 17.36 27.39 -29.64
CA LYS A 657 18.04 26.37 -30.45
C LYS A 657 19.44 26.21 -29.89
N PHE A 658 19.77 25.03 -29.39
CA PHE A 658 21.03 24.84 -28.65
C PHE A 658 22.26 24.64 -29.55
N GLY A 659 22.07 24.50 -30.87
CA GLY A 659 23.15 24.39 -31.87
C GLY A 659 23.49 22.95 -32.27
N ASP A 660 22.93 21.96 -31.57
CA ASP A 660 23.04 20.52 -31.82
C ASP A 660 21.77 19.90 -32.47
N GLY A 661 20.71 20.70 -32.61
CA GLY A 661 19.40 20.29 -33.12
C GLY A 661 18.29 20.31 -32.06
N ALA A 662 18.63 20.38 -30.77
CA ALA A 662 17.66 20.47 -29.69
C ALA A 662 17.07 21.89 -29.55
N THR A 663 15.84 21.96 -29.01
CA THR A 663 15.08 23.21 -28.83
C THR A 663 14.30 23.22 -27.51
N SER A 664 13.93 24.41 -27.02
CA SER A 664 13.02 24.61 -25.89
C SER A 664 12.25 25.93 -26.05
N ASN A 665 11.10 26.07 -25.39
CA ASN A 665 10.34 27.32 -25.29
C ASN A 665 10.29 27.86 -23.85
N ASP A 666 11.02 27.23 -22.91
CA ASP A 666 11.04 27.61 -21.50
C ASP A 666 11.73 28.97 -21.28
N THR A 667 11.44 29.60 -20.14
CA THR A 667 12.09 30.88 -19.81
C THR A 667 13.54 30.67 -19.38
N ASN A 668 13.85 29.68 -18.53
CA ASN A 668 15.22 29.41 -18.09
C ASN A 668 15.55 27.91 -18.26
N PRO A 669 15.86 27.45 -19.49
CA PRO A 669 16.14 26.03 -19.73
C PRO A 669 17.53 25.61 -19.26
N THR A 670 17.68 24.32 -19.02
CA THR A 670 18.97 23.63 -18.89
C THR A 670 19.12 22.69 -20.09
N HIS A 671 20.33 22.62 -20.66
CA HIS A 671 20.61 21.74 -21.80
C HIS A 671 21.99 21.07 -21.65
N SER A 672 22.17 19.88 -22.22
CA SER A 672 23.40 19.09 -22.09
C SER A 672 23.95 18.69 -23.45
N TYR A 673 25.21 19.04 -23.69
CA TYR A 673 25.92 18.72 -24.92
C TYR A 673 26.76 17.45 -24.75
N SER A 674 26.44 16.41 -25.51
CA SER A 674 27.07 15.09 -25.38
C SER A 674 28.33 14.88 -26.24
N LEU A 675 28.58 15.74 -27.23
CA LEU A 675 29.77 15.69 -28.09
C LEU A 675 30.63 16.95 -27.93
N ALA A 676 31.91 16.83 -28.26
CA ALA A 676 32.80 17.98 -28.33
C ALA A 676 32.49 18.86 -29.55
N GLY A 677 32.58 20.17 -29.38
CA GLY A 677 32.24 21.14 -30.42
C GLY A 677 31.94 22.53 -29.89
N ASN A 678 31.93 23.51 -30.79
CA ASN A 678 31.47 24.86 -30.51
C ASN A 678 30.00 25.00 -30.90
N TYR A 679 29.11 24.91 -29.91
CA TYR A 679 27.67 25.00 -30.13
C TYR A 679 27.21 26.44 -30.09
N THR A 680 26.70 26.93 -31.22
CA THR A 680 26.09 28.26 -31.28
C THR A 680 24.65 28.17 -30.80
N VAL A 681 24.44 28.51 -29.53
CA VAL A 681 23.10 28.68 -28.96
C VAL A 681 22.47 29.92 -29.56
N ASN A 682 21.19 29.83 -29.92
CA ASN A 682 20.37 30.93 -30.35
C ASN A 682 19.11 30.98 -29.48
N LEU A 683 18.95 32.06 -28.71
CA LEU A 683 17.65 32.44 -28.14
C LEU A 683 16.99 33.39 -29.12
N THR A 684 15.94 32.92 -29.80
CA THR A 684 15.03 33.77 -30.57
C THR A 684 13.84 34.12 -29.68
N VAL A 685 13.66 35.41 -29.38
CA VAL A 685 12.46 35.91 -28.70
C VAL A 685 11.55 36.63 -29.69
N SER A 686 10.25 36.56 -29.46
CA SER A 686 9.28 37.25 -30.31
C SER A 686 8.14 37.90 -29.54
N ASN A 687 7.61 38.96 -30.16
CA ASN A 687 6.37 39.62 -29.77
C ASN A 687 5.60 40.05 -31.04
N LEU A 688 4.49 40.77 -30.88
CA LEU A 688 3.64 41.20 -32.00
C LEU A 688 4.31 42.18 -32.99
N LYS A 689 5.50 42.72 -32.67
CA LYS A 689 6.28 43.61 -33.55
C LYS A 689 7.35 42.89 -34.36
N GLY A 690 7.80 41.71 -33.92
CA GLY A 690 8.81 40.93 -34.65
C GLY A 690 9.58 39.97 -33.75
N THR A 691 10.75 39.57 -34.24
CA THR A 691 11.69 38.65 -33.58
C THR A 691 13.05 39.32 -33.43
N ASP A 692 13.74 39.04 -32.33
CA ASP A 692 15.18 39.26 -32.21
C ASP A 692 15.85 37.95 -31.79
N SER A 693 17.15 37.86 -31.99
CA SER A 693 17.93 36.68 -31.62
C SER A 693 19.29 37.03 -31.08
N LYS A 694 19.60 36.56 -29.87
CA LYS A 694 20.95 36.57 -29.33
C LYS A 694 21.57 35.20 -29.53
N THR A 695 22.84 35.19 -29.93
CA THR A 695 23.64 33.97 -29.91
C THR A 695 24.77 34.04 -28.89
N ALA A 696 25.15 32.88 -28.39
CA ALA A 696 26.38 32.67 -27.62
C ALA A 696 26.97 31.31 -28.00
N VAL A 697 28.29 31.20 -27.99
CA VAL A 697 28.99 29.92 -28.22
C VAL A 697 29.23 29.25 -26.88
N ILE A 698 28.80 27.99 -26.78
CA ILE A 698 29.24 27.06 -25.74
C ILE A 698 30.38 26.23 -26.32
N THR A 699 31.56 26.33 -25.72
CA THR A 699 32.74 25.58 -26.16
C THR A 699 32.85 24.29 -25.37
N VAL A 700 32.35 23.21 -25.96
CA VAL A 700 32.50 21.86 -25.41
C VAL A 700 33.83 21.31 -25.90
N LEU A 701 34.76 21.12 -24.98
CA LEU A 701 36.11 20.66 -25.28
C LEU A 701 36.10 19.15 -25.56
N GLU A 702 36.99 18.75 -26.46
CA GLU A 702 37.29 17.34 -26.69
C GLU A 702 37.93 16.77 -25.43
N ASN A 703 37.40 15.65 -24.94
CA ASN A 703 37.89 15.01 -23.73
C ASN A 703 39.19 14.29 -24.10
N GLU A 704 40.35 14.81 -23.69
CA GLU A 704 41.67 14.32 -24.13
C GLU A 704 42.00 12.90 -23.61
N ILE A 705 41.45 11.87 -24.26
CA ILE A 705 42.13 10.58 -24.51
C ILE A 705 41.61 10.03 -25.85
N ASP A 706 42.43 10.11 -26.90
CA ASP A 706 42.09 9.55 -28.22
C ASP A 706 43.25 8.66 -28.76
N VAL A 707 43.49 7.58 -28.01
CA VAL A 707 44.58 6.61 -28.21
C VAL A 707 44.02 5.34 -28.89
N PRO A 708 44.74 4.66 -29.81
CA PRO A 708 44.30 3.38 -30.35
C PRO A 708 44.00 2.33 -29.27
N PRO A 709 43.11 1.37 -29.54
CA PRO A 709 42.78 0.36 -28.56
C PRO A 709 43.92 -0.64 -28.46
N VAL A 710 44.14 -1.18 -27.26
CA VAL A 710 45.14 -2.23 -27.01
C VAL A 710 44.41 -3.41 -26.39
N ALA A 711 44.46 -4.56 -27.04
CA ALA A 711 43.76 -5.76 -26.61
C ALA A 711 44.49 -6.47 -25.47
N ASP A 712 43.84 -6.65 -24.32
CA ASP A 712 44.37 -7.47 -23.24
C ASP A 712 43.23 -8.20 -22.51
N PHE A 713 43.48 -9.42 -22.03
CA PHE A 713 42.56 -10.13 -21.16
C PHE A 713 43.26 -11.22 -20.33
N THR A 714 42.55 -11.66 -19.29
CA THR A 714 42.86 -12.83 -18.47
C THR A 714 41.65 -13.76 -18.40
N ALA A 715 41.86 -15.06 -18.18
CA ALA A 715 40.79 -16.05 -18.03
C ALA A 715 41.03 -16.90 -16.79
N ASN A 716 39.96 -17.31 -16.10
CA ASN A 716 40.04 -18.17 -14.91
C ASN A 716 38.79 -19.06 -14.77
N PRO A 717 38.91 -20.39 -14.59
CA PRO A 717 40.14 -21.19 -14.74
C PRO A 717 40.60 -21.27 -16.20
N THR A 718 41.90 -21.44 -16.43
CA THR A 718 42.43 -21.71 -17.79
C THR A 718 42.39 -23.18 -18.18
N SER A 719 42.08 -24.08 -17.23
CA SER A 719 41.90 -25.52 -17.49
C SER A 719 41.07 -26.22 -16.42
N GLY A 720 40.38 -27.29 -16.80
CA GLY A 720 39.56 -28.15 -15.92
C GLY A 720 38.70 -29.12 -16.74
N SER A 721 37.95 -30.02 -16.08
CA SER A 721 37.09 -30.97 -16.80
C SER A 721 35.82 -30.32 -17.35
N ALA A 722 35.32 -30.85 -18.47
CA ALA A 722 33.99 -30.51 -18.99
C ALA A 722 32.87 -30.94 -18.01
N PRO A 723 31.78 -30.17 -17.88
CA PRO A 723 31.59 -28.82 -18.40
C PRO A 723 32.42 -27.78 -17.62
N LEU A 724 33.29 -27.04 -18.31
CA LEU A 724 34.17 -26.06 -17.68
C LEU A 724 33.63 -24.63 -17.87
N PRO A 725 33.04 -24.00 -16.84
CA PRO A 725 32.74 -22.58 -16.86
C PRO A 725 34.03 -21.77 -16.69
N VAL A 726 34.29 -20.85 -17.61
CA VAL A 726 35.45 -19.94 -17.59
C VAL A 726 34.97 -18.49 -17.58
N GLN A 727 35.44 -17.73 -16.59
CA GLN A 727 35.28 -16.28 -16.56
C GLN A 727 36.43 -15.63 -17.34
N PHE A 728 36.11 -14.86 -18.37
CA PHE A 728 37.03 -13.98 -19.04
C PHE A 728 36.95 -12.57 -18.44
N THR A 729 38.10 -11.91 -18.30
CA THR A 729 38.20 -10.54 -17.81
C THR A 729 39.01 -9.74 -18.81
N ASP A 730 38.33 -8.86 -19.54
CA ASP A 730 38.96 -7.89 -20.41
C ASP A 730 39.78 -6.89 -19.59
N ARG A 731 41.00 -6.61 -20.07
CA ARG A 731 41.94 -5.62 -19.57
C ARG A 731 42.34 -4.61 -20.65
N SER A 732 41.67 -4.66 -21.80
CA SER A 732 41.94 -3.85 -22.98
C SER A 732 41.78 -2.37 -22.68
N GLN A 733 42.70 -1.57 -23.23
CA GLN A 733 42.73 -0.13 -23.05
C GLN A 733 42.14 0.56 -24.28
N ASN A 734 41.50 1.71 -24.07
CA ASN A 734 40.95 2.61 -25.10
C ASN A 734 39.92 1.97 -26.08
N ALA A 735 39.38 0.80 -25.78
CA ALA A 735 38.37 0.11 -26.57
C ALA A 735 36.97 0.71 -26.37
N THR A 736 36.28 1.07 -27.47
CA THR A 736 34.85 1.45 -27.43
C THR A 736 33.90 0.33 -27.84
N SER A 737 34.42 -0.75 -28.44
CA SER A 737 33.69 -1.98 -28.73
C SER A 737 34.59 -3.21 -28.67
N ARG A 738 33.98 -4.37 -28.49
CA ARG A 738 34.62 -5.65 -28.16
C ARG A 738 33.92 -6.77 -28.90
N SER A 739 34.66 -7.79 -29.29
CA SER A 739 34.13 -9.03 -29.85
C SER A 739 35.02 -10.20 -29.48
N TRP A 740 34.46 -11.10 -28.68
CA TRP A 740 35.01 -12.38 -28.28
C TRP A 740 34.58 -13.47 -29.25
N ASN A 741 35.51 -14.34 -29.59
CA ASN A 741 35.24 -15.66 -30.15
C ASN A 741 35.86 -16.69 -29.19
N PHE A 742 35.06 -17.61 -28.66
CA PHE A 742 35.51 -18.57 -27.64
C PHE A 742 36.22 -19.79 -28.21
N GLY A 743 36.31 -19.92 -29.55
CA GLY A 743 37.06 -20.97 -30.23
C GLY A 743 36.29 -22.28 -30.45
N ASP A 744 35.04 -22.37 -29.98
CA ASP A 744 34.11 -23.49 -30.22
C ASP A 744 32.98 -23.16 -31.21
N GLY A 745 32.87 -21.89 -31.63
CA GLY A 745 31.83 -21.37 -32.51
C GLY A 745 31.02 -20.24 -31.87
N ASP A 746 31.01 -20.17 -30.54
CA ASP A 746 30.29 -19.13 -29.81
C ASP A 746 31.09 -17.83 -29.70
N THR A 747 30.35 -16.73 -29.59
CA THR A 747 30.87 -15.35 -29.57
C THR A 747 30.13 -14.52 -28.55
N SER A 748 30.75 -13.43 -28.08
CA SER A 748 30.10 -12.42 -27.25
C SER A 748 30.70 -11.04 -27.55
N ASN A 749 29.93 -9.97 -27.32
CA ASN A 749 30.47 -8.59 -27.35
C ASN A 749 30.51 -7.96 -25.94
N ASP A 750 30.29 -8.78 -24.90
CA ASP A 750 30.35 -8.37 -23.51
C ASP A 750 31.79 -7.99 -23.11
N THR A 751 31.92 -7.21 -22.04
CA THR A 751 33.25 -6.81 -21.56
C THR A 751 33.94 -7.97 -20.83
N ASN A 752 33.26 -8.63 -19.90
CA ASN A 752 33.81 -9.73 -19.10
C ASN A 752 32.90 -10.95 -19.20
N PRO A 753 32.83 -11.65 -20.35
CA PRO A 753 31.92 -12.76 -20.52
C PRO A 753 32.33 -13.97 -19.68
N THR A 754 31.33 -14.70 -19.20
CA THR A 754 31.48 -16.11 -18.80
C THR A 754 31.11 -16.99 -19.97
N HIS A 755 31.93 -17.99 -20.28
CA HIS A 755 31.59 -19.02 -21.28
C HIS A 755 31.83 -20.42 -20.72
N SER A 756 30.96 -21.36 -21.08
CA SER A 756 30.99 -22.74 -20.56
C SER A 756 31.29 -23.72 -21.69
N TYR A 757 32.43 -24.38 -21.61
CA TYR A 757 32.82 -25.41 -22.57
C TYR A 757 32.31 -26.77 -22.11
N TYR A 758 31.30 -27.31 -22.78
CA TYR A 758 30.67 -28.59 -22.41
C TYR A 758 31.36 -29.84 -22.98
N TRP A 759 32.42 -29.67 -23.79
CA TRP A 759 33.17 -30.77 -24.40
C TRP A 759 34.66 -30.60 -24.12
N ALA A 760 35.38 -31.72 -24.07
CA ALA A 760 36.84 -31.71 -23.94
C ALA A 760 37.49 -31.18 -25.22
N GLY A 761 38.50 -30.31 -25.06
CA GLY A 761 39.14 -29.64 -26.18
C GLY A 761 40.07 -28.51 -25.73
N ASN A 762 40.95 -28.08 -26.64
CA ASN A 762 41.74 -26.87 -26.48
C ASN A 762 41.10 -25.75 -27.30
N TYR A 763 40.47 -24.80 -26.62
CA TYR A 763 39.72 -23.73 -27.25
C TYR A 763 40.54 -22.45 -27.29
N THR A 764 40.81 -21.94 -28.49
CA THR A 764 41.57 -20.69 -28.67
C THR A 764 40.61 -19.51 -28.68
N VAL A 765 40.62 -18.78 -27.58
CA VAL A 765 39.80 -17.59 -27.37
C VAL A 765 40.48 -16.39 -27.99
N ASN A 766 39.72 -15.57 -28.70
CA ASN A 766 40.18 -14.31 -29.30
C ASN A 766 39.29 -13.17 -28.84
N LEU A 767 39.88 -12.16 -28.19
CA LEU A 767 39.25 -10.87 -27.97
C LEU A 767 39.78 -9.90 -29.03
N THR A 768 38.89 -9.41 -29.89
CA THR A 768 39.14 -8.27 -30.77
C THR A 768 38.45 -7.04 -30.20
N VAL A 769 39.19 -5.95 -30.01
CA VAL A 769 38.65 -4.67 -29.55
C VAL A 769 38.82 -3.60 -30.62
N SER A 770 37.95 -2.59 -30.63
CA SER A 770 38.08 -1.48 -31.56
C SER A 770 37.58 -0.14 -31.01
N ASN A 771 38.10 0.93 -31.60
CA ASN A 771 37.61 2.29 -31.43
C ASN A 771 37.69 3.07 -32.76
N LEU A 772 37.38 4.37 -32.74
CA LEU A 772 37.36 5.22 -33.93
C LEU A 772 38.73 5.37 -34.64
N LYS A 773 39.84 4.94 -34.03
CA LYS A 773 41.20 4.95 -34.62
C LYS A 773 41.65 3.59 -35.16
N GLY A 774 40.99 2.48 -34.82
CA GLY A 774 41.37 1.16 -35.31
C GLY A 774 40.91 0.00 -34.45
N THR A 775 41.49 -1.17 -34.71
CA THR A 775 41.19 -2.44 -34.03
C THR A 775 42.49 -3.09 -33.54
N ASP A 776 42.46 -3.77 -32.40
CA ASP A 776 43.54 -4.63 -31.92
C ASP A 776 42.97 -5.96 -31.40
N SER A 777 43.78 -7.01 -31.29
CA SER A 777 43.30 -8.31 -30.78
C SER A 777 44.34 -9.12 -30.01
N LYS A 778 43.84 -9.90 -29.04
CA LYS A 778 44.63 -10.82 -28.22
C LYS A 778 43.98 -12.19 -28.18
N THR A 779 44.79 -13.24 -28.14
CA THR A 779 44.34 -14.63 -27.98
C THR A 779 44.91 -15.31 -26.73
N ALA A 780 44.19 -16.32 -26.22
CA ALA A 780 44.65 -17.25 -25.19
C ALA A 780 43.96 -18.62 -25.37
N VAL A 781 44.51 -19.69 -24.80
CA VAL A 781 43.94 -21.05 -24.91
C VAL A 781 43.35 -21.50 -23.57
N ILE A 782 42.15 -22.06 -23.62
CA ILE A 782 41.50 -22.79 -22.52
C ILE A 782 41.61 -24.28 -22.79
N THR A 783 42.10 -25.06 -21.82
CA THR A 783 42.23 -26.52 -21.92
C THR A 783 41.14 -27.22 -21.11
N VAL A 784 40.13 -27.72 -21.80
CA VAL A 784 39.03 -28.48 -21.23
C VAL A 784 39.37 -29.96 -21.33
N LEU A 785 39.48 -30.61 -20.19
CA LEU A 785 39.75 -32.03 -20.07
C LEU A 785 38.43 -32.82 -20.17
N GLU A 786 38.51 -34.10 -20.50
CA GLU A 786 37.35 -34.98 -20.33
C GLU A 786 36.94 -35.01 -18.84
N GLU A 787 35.65 -35.19 -18.60
CA GLU A 787 35.14 -35.46 -17.26
C GLU A 787 35.79 -36.76 -16.76
N ASN A 788 36.41 -36.72 -15.58
CA ASN A 788 36.90 -37.94 -14.93
C ASN A 788 35.70 -38.72 -14.36
N VAL A 789 34.97 -39.39 -15.27
CA VAL A 789 33.87 -40.29 -14.95
C VAL A 789 34.43 -41.57 -14.34
N ASP A 790 34.74 -41.55 -13.04
CA ASP A 790 34.74 -42.78 -12.25
C ASP A 790 33.34 -43.02 -11.68
N ASN A 791 32.41 -43.32 -12.59
CA ASN A 791 31.19 -44.10 -12.33
C ASN A 791 30.44 -44.39 -13.65
N ASP A 792 31.10 -45.09 -14.56
CA ASP A 792 30.49 -45.63 -15.78
C ASP A 792 29.71 -46.93 -15.43
N VAL A 793 28.72 -46.81 -14.54
CA VAL A 793 28.02 -47.93 -13.91
C VAL A 793 26.82 -48.38 -14.74
N PHE A 794 26.67 -49.70 -14.90
CA PHE A 794 25.45 -50.31 -15.45
C PHE A 794 24.21 -49.86 -14.67
N PRO A 795 23.03 -49.77 -15.32
CA PRO A 795 21.79 -49.50 -14.60
C PRO A 795 21.49 -50.66 -13.65
N VAL A 796 20.85 -50.38 -12.52
CA VAL A 796 20.41 -51.40 -11.56
C VAL A 796 18.91 -51.29 -11.42
N ALA A 797 18.18 -52.31 -11.87
CA ALA A 797 16.73 -52.37 -11.81
C ALA A 797 16.26 -52.62 -10.37
N ASP A 798 15.42 -51.75 -9.82
CA ASP A 798 14.74 -51.99 -8.55
C ASP A 798 13.32 -51.42 -8.55
N PHE A 799 12.41 -52.08 -7.85
CA PHE A 799 11.05 -51.59 -7.63
C PHE A 799 10.36 -52.28 -6.45
N ILE A 800 9.25 -51.67 -6.01
CA ILE A 800 8.24 -52.26 -5.13
C ILE A 800 6.84 -52.17 -5.75
N ALA A 801 5.90 -52.98 -5.26
CA ALA A 801 4.51 -53.01 -5.67
C ALA A 801 3.59 -53.07 -4.45
N ASN A 802 2.42 -52.42 -4.50
CA ASN A 802 1.42 -52.46 -3.43
C ASN A 802 -0.02 -52.36 -4.01
N PRO A 803 -0.95 -53.26 -3.65
CA PRO A 803 -0.74 -54.53 -2.92
C PRO A 803 -0.02 -55.59 -3.78
N THR A 804 0.64 -56.55 -3.15
CA THR A 804 1.26 -57.70 -3.86
C THR A 804 0.31 -58.88 -4.06
N SER A 805 -0.87 -58.86 -3.45
CA SER A 805 -1.91 -59.90 -3.60
C SER A 805 -3.32 -59.42 -3.24
N GLY A 806 -4.34 -60.00 -3.86
CA GLY A 806 -5.77 -59.73 -3.59
C GLY A 806 -6.68 -60.40 -4.63
N SER A 807 -8.00 -60.31 -4.52
CA SER A 807 -8.93 -60.91 -5.50
C SER A 807 -9.03 -60.11 -6.79
N ALA A 808 -9.35 -60.78 -7.90
CA ALA A 808 -9.66 -60.13 -9.17
C ALA A 808 -10.98 -59.32 -9.08
N PRO A 809 -11.08 -58.12 -9.69
CA PRO A 809 -10.00 -57.38 -10.35
C PRO A 809 -9.06 -56.68 -9.35
N LEU A 810 -7.75 -56.97 -9.41
CA LEU A 810 -6.75 -56.41 -8.50
C LEU A 810 -5.99 -55.25 -9.14
N SER A 811 -6.20 -54.03 -8.65
CA SER A 811 -5.39 -52.86 -9.01
C SER A 811 -4.13 -52.77 -8.14
N VAL A 812 -2.96 -52.67 -8.76
CA VAL A 812 -1.64 -52.62 -8.12
C VAL A 812 -0.88 -51.37 -8.56
N SER A 813 -0.33 -50.65 -7.59
CA SER A 813 0.57 -49.51 -7.82
C SER A 813 2.02 -49.96 -7.74
N PHE A 814 2.83 -49.59 -8.73
CA PHE A 814 4.26 -49.88 -8.80
C PHE A 814 5.09 -48.62 -8.55
N THR A 815 6.23 -48.77 -7.87
CA THR A 815 7.17 -47.67 -7.63
C THR A 815 8.58 -48.09 -8.03
N ASP A 816 9.11 -47.45 -9.06
CA ASP A 816 10.49 -47.63 -9.54
C ASP A 816 11.49 -47.05 -8.53
N ARG A 817 12.55 -47.81 -8.26
CA ARG A 817 13.68 -47.48 -7.39
C ARG A 817 15.02 -47.69 -8.10
N SER A 818 14.99 -47.89 -9.40
CA SER A 818 16.16 -48.21 -10.21
C SER A 818 17.19 -47.09 -10.21
N GLN A 819 18.47 -47.49 -10.21
CA GLN A 819 19.61 -46.58 -10.19
C GLN A 819 20.27 -46.54 -11.58
N ASN A 820 20.83 -45.37 -11.92
CA ASN A 820 21.59 -45.12 -13.14
C ASN A 820 20.83 -45.40 -14.46
N ALA A 821 19.50 -45.41 -14.43
CA ALA A 821 18.62 -45.68 -15.56
C ALA A 821 18.21 -44.40 -16.33
N THR A 822 18.38 -44.38 -17.66
CA THR A 822 17.86 -43.31 -18.53
C THR A 822 16.56 -43.72 -19.23
N SER A 823 16.31 -45.02 -19.44
CA SER A 823 15.02 -45.53 -19.92
C SER A 823 14.48 -46.66 -19.04
N ARG A 824 13.17 -46.86 -19.06
CA ARG A 824 12.46 -47.91 -18.31
C ARG A 824 11.33 -48.49 -19.17
N SER A 825 11.05 -49.77 -18.98
CA SER A 825 9.92 -50.47 -19.58
C SER A 825 9.42 -51.58 -18.66
N TRP A 826 8.14 -51.53 -18.36
CA TRP A 826 7.39 -52.49 -17.56
C TRP A 826 6.68 -53.49 -18.46
N ASN A 827 6.69 -54.75 -18.06
CA ASN A 827 5.76 -55.78 -18.53
C ASN A 827 5.06 -56.36 -17.30
N PHE A 828 3.73 -56.29 -17.25
CA PHE A 828 2.96 -56.68 -16.07
C PHE A 828 2.70 -58.18 -15.96
N GLY A 829 3.10 -58.97 -16.96
CA GLY A 829 2.98 -60.43 -16.97
C GLY A 829 1.68 -60.98 -17.55
N ASP A 830 0.72 -60.12 -17.89
CA ASP A 830 -0.55 -60.44 -18.56
C ASP A 830 -0.60 -60.01 -20.04
N GLY A 831 0.48 -59.39 -20.52
CA GLY A 831 0.59 -58.82 -21.87
C GLY A 831 0.52 -57.29 -21.92
N ALA A 832 0.13 -56.62 -20.83
CA ALA A 832 0.19 -55.17 -20.73
C ALA A 832 1.61 -54.67 -20.41
N THR A 833 1.93 -53.46 -20.89
CA THR A 833 3.22 -52.79 -20.69
C THR A 833 3.04 -51.31 -20.37
N SER A 834 4.05 -50.68 -19.76
CA SER A 834 4.12 -49.23 -19.57
C SER A 834 5.58 -48.76 -19.61
N ASN A 835 5.83 -47.49 -19.93
CA ASN A 835 7.15 -46.85 -19.78
C ASN A 835 7.13 -45.73 -18.73
N ASP A 836 6.02 -45.60 -17.97
CA ASP A 836 5.91 -44.66 -16.86
C ASP A 836 6.88 -45.05 -15.74
N THR A 837 7.29 -44.06 -14.94
CA THR A 837 8.21 -44.34 -13.82
C THR A 837 7.46 -45.05 -12.67
N ASN A 838 6.23 -44.66 -12.35
CA ASN A 838 5.43 -45.29 -11.29
C ASN A 838 4.02 -45.65 -11.80
N PRO A 839 3.86 -46.71 -12.61
CA PRO A 839 2.58 -47.07 -13.19
C PRO A 839 1.63 -47.74 -12.19
N THR A 840 0.34 -47.67 -12.48
CA THR A 840 -0.70 -48.50 -11.86
C THR A 840 -1.28 -49.46 -12.89
N HIS A 841 -1.43 -50.74 -12.56
CA HIS A 841 -2.00 -51.75 -13.46
C HIS A 841 -3.07 -52.58 -12.77
N SER A 842 -4.09 -53.02 -13.52
CA SER A 842 -5.23 -53.77 -12.99
C SER A 842 -5.38 -55.14 -13.64
N TYR A 843 -5.24 -56.18 -12.83
CA TYR A 843 -5.36 -57.57 -13.25
C TYR A 843 -6.81 -58.05 -13.13
N SER A 844 -7.44 -58.32 -14.27
CA SER A 844 -8.87 -58.66 -14.35
C SER A 844 -9.22 -60.14 -14.18
N GLN A 845 -8.21 -61.02 -14.05
CA GLN A 845 -8.39 -62.46 -13.86
C GLN A 845 -7.52 -62.96 -12.70
N ALA A 846 -7.93 -64.07 -12.09
CA ALA A 846 -7.10 -64.75 -11.10
C ALA A 846 -5.88 -65.41 -11.76
N GLY A 847 -4.72 -65.30 -11.11
CA GLY A 847 -3.45 -65.77 -11.65
C GLY A 847 -2.23 -65.23 -10.92
N ASN A 848 -1.07 -65.83 -11.16
CA ASN A 848 0.22 -65.33 -10.70
C ASN A 848 0.92 -64.61 -11.86
N TYR A 849 1.00 -63.28 -11.78
CA TYR A 849 1.57 -62.45 -12.83
C TYR A 849 3.01 -62.05 -12.49
N THR A 850 3.96 -62.41 -13.36
CA THR A 850 5.37 -62.04 -13.18
C THR A 850 5.62 -60.69 -13.84
N VAL A 851 5.70 -59.65 -13.02
CA VAL A 851 6.04 -58.29 -13.43
C VAL A 851 7.54 -58.21 -13.67
N ASN A 852 7.95 -57.56 -14.76
CA ASN A 852 9.34 -57.29 -15.11
C ASN A 852 9.53 -55.79 -15.37
N LEU A 853 10.40 -55.16 -14.59
CA LEU A 853 10.94 -53.83 -14.88
C LEU A 853 12.29 -53.98 -15.55
N THR A 854 12.40 -53.53 -16.79
CA THR A 854 13.66 -53.46 -17.54
C THR A 854 14.09 -52.00 -17.67
N VAL A 855 15.29 -51.67 -17.22
CA VAL A 855 15.88 -50.33 -17.32
C VAL A 855 17.14 -50.35 -18.17
N SER A 856 17.43 -49.24 -18.85
CA SER A 856 18.65 -49.09 -19.64
C SER A 856 19.32 -47.74 -19.47
N ASN A 857 20.62 -47.71 -19.76
CA ASN A 857 21.39 -46.50 -20.02
C ASN A 857 22.34 -46.73 -21.21
N LEU A 858 23.23 -45.79 -21.50
CA LEU A 858 24.18 -45.87 -22.62
C LEU A 858 25.22 -47.01 -22.48
N LYS A 859 25.35 -47.65 -21.31
CA LYS A 859 26.28 -48.76 -21.06
C LYS A 859 25.63 -50.13 -21.12
N GLY A 860 24.32 -50.23 -20.86
CA GLY A 860 23.63 -51.51 -20.95
C GLY A 860 22.19 -51.50 -20.44
N ILE A 861 21.68 -52.71 -20.22
CA ILE A 861 20.31 -52.99 -19.78
C ILE A 861 20.39 -53.87 -18.53
N ASN A 862 19.51 -53.63 -17.57
CA ASN A 862 19.32 -54.47 -16.39
C ASN A 862 17.82 -54.64 -16.10
N SER A 863 17.43 -55.73 -15.46
CA SER A 863 16.01 -56.01 -15.21
C SER A 863 15.77 -56.72 -13.88
N LYS A 864 14.65 -56.39 -13.24
CA LYS A 864 14.18 -57.01 -12.00
C LYS A 864 12.76 -57.54 -12.20
N THR A 865 12.47 -58.69 -11.62
CA THR A 865 11.13 -59.28 -11.62
C THR A 865 10.54 -59.42 -10.22
N ALA A 866 9.21 -59.41 -10.12
CA ALA A 866 8.44 -59.76 -8.93
C ALA A 866 7.11 -60.41 -9.33
N VAL A 867 6.47 -61.15 -8.44
CA VAL A 867 5.18 -61.83 -8.72
C VAL A 867 4.05 -61.13 -7.96
N ILE A 868 2.94 -60.87 -8.66
CA ILE A 868 1.66 -60.44 -8.09
C ILE A 868 0.69 -61.63 -8.10
N THR A 869 0.06 -61.92 -6.97
CA THR A 869 -0.88 -63.05 -6.83
C THR A 869 -2.32 -62.56 -6.78
N VAL A 870 -3.06 -62.82 -7.85
CA VAL A 870 -4.47 -62.46 -7.97
C VAL A 870 -5.33 -63.70 -7.70
N LEU A 871 -6.21 -63.60 -6.72
CA LEU A 871 -7.07 -64.69 -6.26
C LEU A 871 -8.42 -64.68 -7.00
N GLU A 872 -9.09 -65.83 -7.07
CA GLU A 872 -10.48 -65.87 -7.55
C GLU A 872 -11.41 -65.07 -6.60
N GLU A 873 -12.48 -64.52 -7.18
CA GLU A 873 -13.48 -63.76 -6.47
C GLU A 873 -14.35 -64.70 -5.63
N ASN A 874 -14.27 -64.58 -4.30
CA ASN A 874 -15.14 -65.32 -3.39
C ASN A 874 -16.54 -64.67 -3.41
N VAL A 875 -17.48 -65.30 -4.11
CA VAL A 875 -18.88 -64.87 -4.16
C VAL A 875 -19.55 -65.11 -2.81
N ASP A 876 -20.00 -64.02 -2.16
CA ASP A 876 -21.12 -64.07 -1.21
C ASP A 876 -22.04 -62.87 -1.49
N ASN A 877 -23.33 -63.16 -1.71
CA ASN A 877 -24.28 -62.26 -2.40
C ASN A 877 -25.48 -61.94 -1.50
N ASP A 878 -25.61 -60.68 -1.06
CA ASP A 878 -26.91 -59.96 -1.00
C ASP A 878 -26.73 -58.53 -0.47
N VAL A 879 -26.27 -57.61 -1.34
CA VAL A 879 -26.10 -56.18 -0.97
C VAL A 879 -27.15 -55.33 -1.68
N LEU A 880 -27.95 -54.60 -0.89
CA LEU A 880 -28.81 -53.53 -1.38
C LEU A 880 -27.94 -52.36 -1.86
N PRO A 881 -28.32 -51.63 -2.92
CA PRO A 881 -27.52 -50.51 -3.38
C PRO A 881 -27.48 -49.44 -2.28
N VAL A 882 -26.42 -48.64 -2.26
CA VAL A 882 -26.25 -47.51 -1.33
C VAL A 882 -26.24 -46.22 -2.14
N ALA A 883 -27.28 -45.40 -2.03
CA ALA A 883 -27.34 -44.09 -2.68
C ALA A 883 -26.35 -43.15 -2.02
N ASN A 884 -25.34 -42.72 -2.77
CA ASN A 884 -24.43 -41.69 -2.31
C ASN A 884 -24.02 -40.79 -3.48
N PHE A 885 -23.83 -39.50 -3.20
CA PHE A 885 -23.29 -38.56 -4.16
C PHE A 885 -22.73 -37.33 -3.44
N GLU A 886 -21.90 -36.61 -4.18
CA GLU A 886 -21.29 -35.34 -3.80
C GLU A 886 -21.61 -34.29 -4.87
N THR A 887 -21.54 -33.01 -4.53
CA THR A 887 -21.65 -31.90 -5.48
C THR A 887 -20.44 -31.00 -5.38
N ASN A 888 -20.03 -30.40 -6.51
CA ASN A 888 -18.93 -29.43 -6.51
C ASN A 888 -19.24 -28.15 -5.70
N VAL A 889 -20.53 -27.80 -5.58
CA VAL A 889 -21.05 -26.72 -4.74
C VAL A 889 -22.41 -27.14 -4.15
N THR A 890 -22.76 -26.65 -2.96
CA THR A 890 -24.09 -26.82 -2.33
C THR A 890 -24.85 -25.49 -2.23
N SER A 891 -24.19 -24.36 -2.48
CA SER A 891 -24.80 -23.03 -2.55
C SER A 891 -24.12 -22.14 -3.60
N GLY A 892 -24.82 -21.11 -4.05
CA GLY A 892 -24.28 -20.10 -4.97
C GLY A 892 -25.36 -19.29 -5.67
N TYR A 893 -24.98 -18.43 -6.62
CA TYR A 893 -25.90 -17.48 -7.25
C TYR A 893 -26.56 -18.01 -8.53
N ALA A 894 -27.84 -17.66 -8.75
CA ALA A 894 -28.53 -17.94 -10.00
C ALA A 894 -27.87 -17.23 -11.22
N PRO A 895 -27.71 -17.90 -12.38
CA PRO A 895 -27.90 -19.35 -12.59
C PRO A 895 -26.73 -20.15 -11.98
N LEU A 896 -27.05 -21.09 -11.08
CA LEU A 896 -26.06 -21.92 -10.40
C LEU A 896 -25.91 -23.27 -11.12
N SER A 897 -24.74 -23.51 -11.71
CA SER A 897 -24.42 -24.79 -12.35
C SER A 897 -23.73 -25.72 -11.35
N VAL A 898 -24.33 -26.89 -11.12
CA VAL A 898 -23.90 -27.88 -10.13
C VAL A 898 -23.59 -29.19 -10.86
N LEU A 899 -22.35 -29.67 -10.70
CA LEU A 899 -21.94 -31.01 -11.11
C LEU A 899 -22.24 -31.97 -9.95
N PHE A 900 -23.06 -32.98 -10.24
CA PHE A 900 -23.36 -34.07 -9.33
C PHE A 900 -22.45 -35.26 -9.66
N THR A 901 -21.72 -35.76 -8.66
CA THR A 901 -20.84 -36.93 -8.79
C THR A 901 -21.46 -38.10 -8.04
N ASP A 902 -21.94 -39.11 -8.77
CA ASP A 902 -22.47 -40.35 -8.18
C ASP A 902 -21.34 -41.10 -7.47
N ARG A 903 -21.58 -41.43 -6.21
CA ARG A 903 -20.71 -42.21 -5.31
C ARG A 903 -21.42 -43.48 -4.84
N SER A 904 -22.53 -43.85 -5.47
CA SER A 904 -23.39 -44.95 -5.04
C SER A 904 -22.72 -46.29 -5.24
N GLN A 905 -22.96 -47.20 -4.30
CA GLN A 905 -22.44 -48.56 -4.32
C GLN A 905 -23.53 -49.53 -4.78
N ASP A 906 -23.11 -50.62 -5.44
CA ASP A 906 -23.94 -51.77 -5.85
C ASP A 906 -25.17 -51.45 -6.73
N ALA A 907 -25.17 -50.31 -7.41
CA ALA A 907 -26.27 -49.80 -8.22
C ALA A 907 -26.17 -50.16 -9.72
N THR A 908 -27.15 -50.89 -10.26
CA THR A 908 -27.23 -51.17 -11.71
C THR A 908 -27.98 -50.07 -12.48
N SER A 909 -28.95 -49.37 -11.86
CA SER A 909 -29.62 -48.20 -12.47
C SER A 909 -29.77 -47.02 -11.51
N ARG A 910 -29.94 -45.82 -12.06
CA ARG A 910 -29.95 -44.53 -11.34
C ARG A 910 -30.95 -43.54 -11.96
N SER A 911 -31.49 -42.65 -11.13
CA SER A 911 -32.39 -41.57 -11.52
C SER A 911 -32.23 -40.38 -10.58
N TRP A 912 -32.03 -39.20 -11.15
CA TRP A 912 -31.89 -37.92 -10.49
C TRP A 912 -33.20 -37.13 -10.59
N ASP A 913 -33.57 -36.46 -9.49
CA ASP A 913 -34.57 -35.40 -9.44
C ASP A 913 -33.90 -34.17 -8.81
N PHE A 914 -33.80 -33.07 -9.55
CA PHE A 914 -33.08 -31.88 -9.09
C PHE A 914 -33.93 -30.99 -8.15
N GLY A 915 -35.20 -31.32 -7.93
CA GLY A 915 -36.10 -30.57 -7.03
C GLY A 915 -36.74 -29.33 -7.66
N ASP A 916 -36.48 -29.04 -8.93
CA ASP A 916 -37.11 -27.98 -9.73
C ASP A 916 -38.04 -28.50 -10.85
N GLY A 917 -38.24 -29.82 -10.90
CA GLY A 917 -39.04 -30.51 -11.92
C GLY A 917 -38.23 -31.12 -13.07
N VAL A 918 -36.90 -30.96 -13.09
CA VAL A 918 -36.01 -31.59 -14.07
C VAL A 918 -35.40 -32.87 -13.49
N THR A 919 -35.26 -33.91 -14.33
CA THR A 919 -34.70 -35.22 -13.97
C THR A 919 -33.60 -35.67 -14.95
N SER A 920 -32.77 -36.63 -14.52
CA SER A 920 -31.71 -37.23 -15.37
C SER A 920 -31.46 -38.71 -14.99
N THR A 921 -30.81 -39.47 -15.88
CA THR A 921 -30.34 -40.85 -15.62
C THR A 921 -28.85 -41.03 -15.87
N GLU A 922 -28.13 -39.94 -16.17
CA GLU A 922 -26.67 -39.95 -16.36
C GLU A 922 -25.93 -40.29 -15.05
N LEU A 923 -24.70 -40.78 -15.16
CA LEU A 923 -23.88 -41.10 -13.99
C LEU A 923 -23.51 -39.82 -13.21
N ASN A 924 -22.92 -38.83 -13.89
CA ASN A 924 -22.47 -37.58 -13.27
C ASN A 924 -23.06 -36.36 -14.00
N PRO A 925 -24.38 -36.07 -13.86
CA PRO A 925 -25.02 -34.98 -14.58
C PRO A 925 -24.57 -33.62 -14.06
N THR A 926 -24.58 -32.63 -14.95
CA THR A 926 -24.50 -31.20 -14.58
C THR A 926 -25.86 -30.55 -14.75
N HIS A 927 -26.43 -29.97 -13.70
CA HIS A 927 -27.70 -29.25 -13.75
C HIS A 927 -27.53 -27.77 -13.43
N THR A 928 -28.40 -26.91 -13.97
CA THR A 928 -28.29 -25.45 -13.80
C THR A 928 -29.58 -24.83 -13.28
N TYR A 929 -29.58 -24.52 -11.98
CA TYR A 929 -30.68 -23.86 -11.30
C TYR A 929 -30.76 -22.39 -11.70
N SER A 930 -31.76 -22.06 -12.53
CA SER A 930 -31.91 -20.73 -13.15
C SER A 930 -32.67 -19.71 -12.30
N LEU A 931 -33.35 -20.16 -11.24
CA LEU A 931 -34.12 -19.32 -10.32
C LEU A 931 -33.57 -19.45 -8.89
N VAL A 932 -33.90 -18.47 -8.05
CA VAL A 932 -33.50 -18.45 -6.65
C VAL A 932 -34.47 -19.22 -5.78
N GLY A 933 -33.94 -19.97 -4.82
CA GLY A 933 -34.71 -20.90 -4.00
C GLY A 933 -33.80 -21.96 -3.35
N THR A 934 -34.41 -22.88 -2.61
CA THR A 934 -33.71 -24.03 -2.01
C THR A 934 -34.30 -25.30 -2.60
N TYR A 935 -33.49 -26.07 -3.32
CA TYR A 935 -33.93 -27.21 -4.11
C TYR A 935 -33.47 -28.53 -3.50
N PRO A 936 -34.38 -29.49 -3.22
CA PRO A 936 -34.00 -30.81 -2.70
C PRO A 936 -33.55 -31.74 -3.83
N ALA A 937 -32.26 -31.70 -4.17
CA ALA A 937 -31.67 -32.59 -5.15
C ALA A 937 -31.57 -34.02 -4.61
N LYS A 938 -32.16 -34.99 -5.33
CA LYS A 938 -32.30 -36.38 -4.92
C LYS A 938 -31.73 -37.34 -5.97
N LEU A 939 -30.86 -38.24 -5.54
CA LEU A 939 -30.44 -39.42 -6.30
C LEU A 939 -31.21 -40.63 -5.79
N THR A 940 -31.83 -41.39 -6.70
CA THR A 940 -32.41 -42.71 -6.46
C THR A 940 -31.66 -43.74 -7.28
N VAL A 941 -31.16 -44.79 -6.63
CA VAL A 941 -30.45 -45.90 -7.30
C VAL A 941 -31.10 -47.25 -6.99
N SER A 942 -30.88 -48.22 -7.86
CA SER A 942 -31.47 -49.55 -7.75
C SER A 942 -30.59 -50.65 -8.33
N ASN A 943 -30.79 -51.87 -7.84
CA ASN A 943 -30.25 -53.11 -8.39
C ASN A 943 -31.33 -54.20 -8.38
N ALA A 944 -30.96 -55.46 -8.64
CA ALA A 944 -31.90 -56.59 -8.64
C ALA A 944 -32.57 -56.85 -7.27
N ASN A 945 -31.94 -56.40 -6.18
CA ASN A 945 -32.34 -56.67 -4.80
C ASN A 945 -33.15 -55.52 -4.17
N GLY A 946 -33.10 -54.30 -4.71
CA GLY A 946 -33.94 -53.20 -4.23
C GLY A 946 -33.56 -51.81 -4.73
N THR A 947 -34.15 -50.79 -4.11
CA THR A 947 -33.91 -49.36 -4.42
C THR A 947 -33.60 -48.57 -3.15
N THR A 948 -32.84 -47.49 -3.27
CA THR A 948 -32.54 -46.55 -2.19
C THR A 948 -32.36 -45.13 -2.73
N SER A 949 -32.33 -44.11 -1.86
CA SER A 949 -32.14 -42.73 -2.29
C SER A 949 -31.47 -41.84 -1.24
N LYS A 950 -30.67 -40.88 -1.70
CA LYS A 950 -30.07 -39.80 -0.90
C LYS A 950 -30.59 -38.45 -1.42
N THR A 951 -30.77 -37.49 -0.52
CA THR A 951 -31.18 -36.11 -0.86
C THR A 951 -30.26 -35.11 -0.17
N ILE A 952 -29.89 -34.02 -0.86
CA ILE A 952 -29.23 -32.84 -0.30
C ILE A 952 -29.97 -31.57 -0.73
N LEU A 953 -29.80 -30.47 0.01
CA LEU A 953 -30.37 -29.16 -0.36
C LEU A 953 -29.34 -28.33 -1.14
N ILE A 954 -29.75 -27.77 -2.27
CA ILE A 954 -28.98 -26.78 -3.05
C ILE A 954 -29.59 -25.40 -2.83
N ALA A 955 -28.82 -24.46 -2.28
CA ALA A 955 -29.27 -23.09 -2.01
C ALA A 955 -28.84 -22.12 -3.13
N VAL A 956 -29.82 -21.53 -3.81
CA VAL A 956 -29.60 -20.67 -4.98
C VAL A 956 -30.02 -19.25 -4.65
N GLU A 957 -29.04 -18.34 -4.59
CA GLU A 957 -29.20 -16.97 -4.11
C GLU A 957 -29.25 -15.95 -5.26
N ARG A 958 -29.74 -14.74 -4.96
CA ARG A 958 -29.74 -13.64 -5.95
C ARG A 958 -28.34 -13.11 -6.13
N LYS A 959 -27.85 -13.17 -7.37
CA LYS A 959 -26.60 -12.50 -7.75
C LYS A 959 -26.75 -10.99 -7.59
N SER A 960 -26.28 -10.44 -6.47
CA SER A 960 -25.86 -9.04 -6.43
C SER A 960 -24.78 -8.86 -7.48
N SER A 961 -24.80 -7.76 -8.24
CA SER A 961 -23.98 -7.58 -9.45
C SER A 961 -22.51 -7.29 -9.13
N GLY A 962 -21.80 -8.29 -8.60
CA GLY A 962 -20.35 -8.32 -8.46
C GLY A 962 -19.69 -9.00 -9.67
N GLY A 963 -18.99 -8.21 -10.48
CA GLY A 963 -18.26 -8.67 -11.65
C GLY A 963 -16.78 -8.93 -11.36
N SER A 964 -16.43 -10.21 -11.22
CA SER A 964 -15.14 -10.82 -11.60
C SER A 964 -13.80 -10.33 -11.00
N SER A 965 -13.24 -11.22 -10.17
CA SER A 965 -11.94 -11.87 -10.41
C SER A 965 -10.62 -11.11 -10.19
N SER A 966 -10.04 -11.36 -9.02
CA SER A 966 -8.63 -11.73 -8.80
C SER A 966 -7.52 -10.83 -9.36
N GLY A 967 -6.96 -10.00 -8.46
CA GLY A 967 -5.69 -9.32 -8.64
C GLY A 967 -5.06 -9.01 -7.30
N GLY A 968 -4.57 -10.04 -6.58
CA GLY A 968 -3.91 -9.87 -5.29
C GLY A 968 -2.65 -9.01 -5.41
N GLY A 969 -2.76 -7.74 -5.00
CA GLY A 969 -1.64 -6.83 -4.88
C GLY A 969 -1.21 -6.77 -3.42
N GLY A 970 0.00 -7.26 -3.12
CA GLY A 970 0.56 -7.20 -1.78
C GLY A 970 0.57 -5.77 -1.25
N GLY A 971 -0.17 -5.52 -0.17
CA GLY A 971 -0.13 -4.25 0.52
C GLY A 971 1.26 -3.98 1.08
N SER A 972 1.82 -2.81 0.80
CA SER A 972 3.07 -2.41 1.44
C SER A 972 2.78 -1.95 2.87
N PRO A 973 3.60 -2.35 3.86
CA PRO A 973 3.54 -1.80 5.21
C PRO A 973 4.20 -0.41 5.35
N GLU A 974 4.75 0.16 4.27
CA GLU A 974 5.24 1.54 4.26
C GLU A 974 4.11 2.55 4.07
N SER A 975 4.16 3.67 4.80
CA SER A 975 3.14 4.72 4.66
C SER A 975 3.24 5.40 3.30
N SER A 976 2.12 5.49 2.59
CA SER A 976 2.03 6.16 1.28
C SER A 976 2.65 7.57 1.29
N ARG A 977 2.53 8.30 2.40
CA ARG A 977 3.09 9.65 2.57
C ARG A 977 4.59 9.69 2.41
N ASN A 978 5.26 8.63 2.83
CA ASN A 978 6.70 8.47 2.75
C ASN A 978 7.13 7.93 1.39
N ILE A 979 6.23 7.38 0.56
CA ILE A 979 6.55 6.88 -0.76
C ILE A 979 6.61 8.06 -1.75
N GLU A 980 7.79 8.30 -2.31
CA GLU A 980 8.05 9.28 -3.37
C GLU A 980 7.58 8.74 -4.73
N ALA A 981 7.84 7.45 -4.99
CA ALA A 981 7.38 6.76 -6.18
C ALA A 981 7.26 5.25 -5.95
N LYS A 982 6.32 4.61 -6.64
CA LYS A 982 6.02 3.18 -6.53
C LYS A 982 5.94 2.56 -7.92
N GLU A 983 6.54 1.38 -8.07
CA GLU A 983 6.46 0.59 -9.29
C GLU A 983 6.17 -0.88 -8.99
N LEU A 984 5.48 -1.55 -9.92
CA LEU A 984 5.07 -2.94 -9.79
C LEU A 984 5.48 -3.72 -11.05
N SER A 985 5.98 -4.94 -10.85
CA SER A 985 6.36 -5.88 -11.91
C SER A 985 5.72 -7.24 -11.62
N GLN A 986 5.31 -8.00 -12.65
CA GLN A 986 4.59 -9.26 -12.49
C GLN A 986 5.19 -10.36 -13.35
N VAL A 987 5.52 -11.51 -12.74
CA VAL A 987 6.19 -12.64 -13.39
C VAL A 987 5.60 -13.96 -12.89
N PHE A 988 5.53 -14.96 -13.76
CA PHE A 988 5.09 -16.31 -13.40
C PHE A 988 6.28 -17.11 -12.87
N ILE A 989 6.18 -17.61 -11.63
CA ILE A 989 7.25 -18.34 -10.95
C ILE A 989 7.06 -19.84 -11.06
N THR A 990 8.10 -20.51 -11.57
CA THR A 990 8.22 -21.97 -11.71
C THR A 990 9.48 -22.44 -10.98
N ASN A 991 9.38 -23.56 -10.26
CA ASN A 991 10.52 -24.16 -9.53
C ASN A 991 11.73 -24.43 -10.46
N GLY A 992 12.94 -24.18 -9.96
CA GLY A 992 14.19 -24.46 -10.66
C GLY A 992 14.50 -23.49 -11.81
N LYS A 993 13.90 -22.29 -11.80
CA LYS A 993 14.18 -21.22 -12.78
C LYS A 993 14.55 -19.92 -12.07
N ALA A 994 15.53 -19.22 -12.64
CA ALA A 994 15.82 -17.84 -12.32
C ALA A 994 14.60 -16.97 -12.67
N VAL A 995 14.20 -16.12 -11.74
CA VAL A 995 13.09 -15.17 -11.86
C VAL A 995 13.66 -13.76 -11.82
N LYS A 996 13.23 -12.89 -12.73
CA LYS A 996 13.65 -11.48 -12.78
C LYS A 996 12.45 -10.57 -12.97
N PHE A 997 12.27 -9.64 -12.04
CA PHE A 997 11.23 -8.62 -12.04
C PHE A 997 11.83 -7.28 -12.49
N ASP A 998 11.69 -6.97 -13.78
CA ASP A 998 12.11 -5.68 -14.34
C ASP A 998 11.08 -4.59 -14.05
N PHE A 999 11.56 -3.42 -13.63
CA PHE A 999 10.79 -2.19 -13.40
C PHE A 999 11.02 -1.22 -14.57
N THR A 1000 10.17 -1.32 -15.59
CA THR A 1000 10.36 -0.70 -16.90
C THR A 1000 9.81 0.72 -17.05
N LYS A 1001 9.10 1.26 -16.05
CA LYS A 1001 8.63 2.66 -16.02
C LYS A 1001 9.69 3.60 -15.46
N GLU A 1002 10.76 3.07 -14.88
CA GLU A 1002 11.87 3.80 -14.27
C GLU A 1002 11.44 4.81 -13.18
N ALA A 1003 10.30 4.56 -12.52
CA ALA A 1003 9.74 5.48 -11.54
C ALA A 1003 10.52 5.51 -10.21
N THR A 1004 11.35 4.49 -9.95
CA THR A 1004 12.12 4.36 -8.71
C THR A 1004 13.62 4.25 -8.97
N CYS A 1005 14.42 4.32 -7.92
CA CYS A 1005 15.84 3.98 -7.98
C CYS A 1005 16.11 2.47 -8.15
N VAL A 1006 15.10 1.59 -8.11
CA VAL A 1006 15.27 0.15 -8.38
C VAL A 1006 14.96 -0.14 -9.85
N VAL A 1007 15.82 -0.93 -10.48
CA VAL A 1007 15.74 -1.27 -11.91
C VAL A 1007 15.22 -2.69 -12.10
N TYR A 1008 15.71 -3.64 -11.30
CA TYR A 1008 15.13 -4.97 -11.19
C TYR A 1008 15.46 -5.63 -9.86
N VAL A 1009 14.72 -6.69 -9.54
CA VAL A 1009 15.17 -7.72 -8.59
C VAL A 1009 15.15 -9.08 -9.25
N SER A 1010 16.04 -9.97 -8.83
CA SER A 1010 16.08 -11.36 -9.31
C SER A 1010 16.42 -12.34 -8.21
N PHE A 1011 16.08 -13.61 -8.41
CA PHE A 1011 16.40 -14.74 -7.54
C PHE A 1011 16.15 -16.07 -8.26
N ASP A 1012 16.71 -17.16 -7.75
CA ASP A 1012 16.39 -18.51 -8.18
C ASP A 1012 15.21 -19.06 -7.36
N ALA A 1013 14.17 -19.57 -8.02
CA ALA A 1013 12.96 -20.03 -7.33
C ALA A 1013 13.04 -21.51 -6.93
N LYS A 1014 12.85 -21.80 -5.63
CA LYS A 1014 12.80 -23.16 -5.05
C LYS A 1014 11.42 -23.83 -5.10
N LYS A 1015 10.38 -23.08 -5.50
CA LYS A 1015 9.00 -23.56 -5.60
C LYS A 1015 8.26 -22.84 -6.73
N THR A 1016 7.29 -23.53 -7.34
CA THR A 1016 6.33 -22.93 -8.28
C THR A 1016 5.28 -22.16 -7.50
N ALA A 1017 5.01 -20.91 -7.89
CA ALA A 1017 4.11 -20.01 -7.15
C ALA A 1017 3.09 -19.27 -8.04
N GLY A 1018 3.06 -19.58 -9.34
CA GLY A 1018 2.14 -18.92 -10.27
C GLY A 1018 2.52 -17.46 -10.53
N LYS A 1019 1.53 -16.63 -10.88
CA LYS A 1019 1.77 -15.20 -11.18
C LYS A 1019 1.98 -14.40 -9.88
N ILE A 1020 3.22 -14.01 -9.63
CA ILE A 1020 3.63 -13.21 -8.48
C ILE A 1020 3.81 -11.74 -8.90
N THR A 1021 3.45 -10.83 -7.98
CA THR A 1021 3.69 -9.37 -8.12
C THR A 1021 4.83 -8.97 -7.21
N THR A 1022 5.78 -8.19 -7.73
CA THR A 1022 6.84 -7.54 -6.97
C THR A 1022 6.68 -6.03 -7.02
N ILE A 1023 6.97 -5.35 -5.93
CA ILE A 1023 6.78 -3.91 -5.74
C ILE A 1023 8.09 -3.28 -5.27
N ALA A 1024 8.48 -2.18 -5.92
CA ALA A 1024 9.54 -1.28 -5.48
C ALA A 1024 8.94 0.08 -5.07
N GLU A 1025 9.38 0.60 -3.92
CA GLU A 1025 8.88 1.86 -3.36
C GLU A 1025 10.05 2.74 -2.93
N MET A 1026 10.33 3.78 -3.71
CA MET A 1026 11.32 4.81 -3.36
C MET A 1026 10.69 5.81 -2.39
N LEU A 1027 11.44 6.25 -1.38
CA LEU A 1027 10.92 7.01 -0.25
C LEU A 1027 11.45 8.44 -0.18
N LYS A 1028 10.58 9.36 0.25
CA LYS A 1028 10.87 10.79 0.51
C LYS A 1028 11.80 10.96 1.72
N GLY A 1029 11.82 10.00 2.63
CA GLY A 1029 12.67 9.99 3.83
C GLY A 1029 13.00 8.58 4.30
N LYS A 1030 13.34 8.45 5.60
CA LYS A 1030 13.57 7.15 6.26
C LYS A 1030 12.32 6.29 6.22
N SER A 1031 12.43 5.00 5.92
CA SER A 1031 11.32 4.04 6.02
C SER A 1031 10.64 4.04 7.39
N SER A 1032 9.32 3.82 7.44
CA SER A 1032 8.57 3.62 8.69
C SER A 1032 8.98 2.34 9.43
N LEU A 1033 9.66 1.42 8.74
CA LEU A 1033 10.00 0.08 9.22
C LEU A 1033 11.38 0.02 9.91
N VAL A 1034 12.11 1.14 9.93
CA VAL A 1034 13.49 1.22 10.41
C VAL A 1034 13.66 2.29 11.50
N SER A 1035 14.41 2.00 12.55
CA SER A 1035 14.56 2.87 13.72
C SER A 1035 15.26 4.20 13.39
N GLU A 1036 16.30 4.15 12.55
CA GLU A 1036 17.18 5.26 12.19
C GLU A 1036 17.64 5.16 10.73
N LEU A 1037 18.34 6.17 10.21
CA LEU A 1037 19.02 6.07 8.91
C LEU A 1037 20.43 5.46 9.09
N PRO A 1038 20.99 4.78 8.07
CA PRO A 1038 22.36 4.27 8.13
C PRO A 1038 23.37 5.43 8.17
N SER A 1039 24.57 5.16 8.68
CA SER A 1039 25.63 6.17 8.77
C SER A 1039 26.26 6.49 7.40
N GLY A 1040 26.26 7.78 7.05
CA GLY A 1040 26.71 8.30 5.76
C GLY A 1040 25.70 9.27 5.17
N GLU A 1041 26.03 9.89 4.05
CA GLU A 1041 25.06 10.69 3.31
C GLU A 1041 24.11 9.74 2.57
N VAL A 1042 22.80 9.87 2.80
CA VAL A 1042 21.77 9.03 2.19
C VAL A 1042 21.34 9.63 0.84
N TYR A 1043 21.31 8.81 -0.19
CA TYR A 1043 20.78 9.17 -1.51
C TYR A 1043 19.26 9.00 -1.57
N LYS A 1044 18.82 7.74 -1.44
CA LYS A 1044 17.41 7.32 -1.44
C LYS A 1044 17.25 6.13 -0.50
N SER A 1045 16.17 6.14 0.28
CA SER A 1045 15.66 4.95 0.95
C SER A 1045 14.60 4.31 0.07
N PHE A 1046 14.48 2.99 0.09
CA PHE A 1046 13.45 2.26 -0.66
C PHE A 1046 13.10 0.92 -0.02
N ASN A 1047 11.88 0.43 -0.28
CA ASN A 1047 11.45 -0.91 0.13
C ASN A 1047 11.23 -1.82 -1.08
N LEU A 1048 11.38 -3.13 -0.87
CA LEU A 1048 11.13 -4.15 -1.88
C LEU A 1048 10.26 -5.29 -1.34
N TRP A 1049 9.17 -5.59 -2.05
CA TRP A 1049 8.20 -6.61 -1.69
C TRP A 1049 8.04 -7.60 -2.84
N VAL A 1050 8.38 -8.87 -2.64
CA VAL A 1050 8.14 -9.94 -3.62
C VAL A 1050 6.97 -10.81 -3.13
N GLY A 1051 5.87 -10.79 -3.86
CA GLY A 1051 4.64 -11.54 -3.56
C GLY A 1051 3.84 -11.01 -2.36
N ASN A 1052 2.66 -11.60 -2.15
CA ASN A 1052 1.91 -11.37 -0.91
C ASN A 1052 2.73 -11.89 0.27
N GLY A 1053 2.97 -11.05 1.27
CA GLY A 1053 3.49 -11.47 2.58
C GLY A 1053 4.90 -12.10 2.57
N GLY A 1054 5.82 -11.59 1.74
CA GLY A 1054 7.22 -12.01 1.79
C GLY A 1054 7.47 -13.41 1.22
N PHE A 1055 6.92 -13.70 0.04
CA PHE A 1055 7.18 -14.95 -0.70
C PHE A 1055 8.69 -15.26 -0.79
N ALA A 1056 9.51 -14.23 -0.95
CA ALA A 1056 10.97 -14.28 -0.99
C ALA A 1056 11.64 -14.59 0.37
N THR A 1057 11.31 -15.73 0.97
CA THR A 1057 12.09 -16.34 2.07
C THR A 1057 13.17 -17.28 1.54
N SER A 1058 14.19 -17.58 2.34
CA SER A 1058 15.23 -18.58 2.05
C SER A 1058 14.71 -19.99 1.74
N ASN A 1059 13.46 -20.30 2.16
CA ASN A 1059 12.75 -21.56 1.89
C ASN A 1059 12.09 -21.61 0.50
N ASN A 1060 11.94 -20.47 -0.16
CA ASN A 1060 11.24 -20.32 -1.43
C ASN A 1060 12.12 -19.76 -2.54
N ILE A 1061 13.20 -19.05 -2.18
CA ILE A 1061 14.16 -18.45 -3.12
C ILE A 1061 15.61 -18.67 -2.66
N GLU A 1062 16.55 -18.52 -3.59
CA GLU A 1062 17.98 -18.32 -3.32
C GLU A 1062 18.61 -17.31 -4.29
N ASN A 1063 19.85 -16.93 -4.02
CA ASN A 1063 20.62 -15.92 -4.76
C ASN A 1063 19.84 -14.61 -5.05
N PRO A 1064 19.27 -13.93 -4.02
CA PRO A 1064 18.48 -12.73 -4.26
C PRO A 1064 19.38 -11.54 -4.60
N VAL A 1065 19.09 -10.86 -5.71
CA VAL A 1065 19.86 -9.70 -6.19
C VAL A 1065 18.94 -8.49 -6.33
N VAL A 1066 19.43 -7.33 -5.89
CA VAL A 1066 18.81 -6.01 -6.15
C VAL A 1066 19.69 -5.25 -7.12
N CYS A 1067 19.12 -4.77 -8.23
CA CYS A 1067 19.75 -3.79 -9.11
C CYS A 1067 19.13 -2.42 -8.90
N PHE A 1068 19.95 -1.43 -8.55
CA PHE A 1068 19.53 -0.06 -8.27
C PHE A 1068 20.39 0.96 -9.01
N LYS A 1069 19.90 2.19 -9.15
CA LYS A 1069 20.55 3.29 -9.87
C LYS A 1069 20.69 4.56 -9.04
N VAL A 1070 21.84 5.22 -9.13
CA VAL A 1070 22.23 6.41 -8.36
C VAL A 1070 22.53 7.56 -9.32
N GLU A 1071 21.90 8.72 -9.14
CA GLU A 1071 22.17 9.88 -10.01
C GLU A 1071 23.57 10.42 -9.80
N LYS A 1072 24.31 10.59 -10.91
CA LYS A 1072 25.65 11.21 -10.91
C LYS A 1072 25.61 12.62 -10.32
N ALA A 1073 24.48 13.33 -10.47
CA ALA A 1073 24.24 14.64 -9.88
C ALA A 1073 24.30 14.66 -8.34
N TRP A 1074 23.72 13.66 -7.65
CA TRP A 1074 23.78 13.59 -6.18
C TRP A 1074 25.20 13.29 -5.69
N ILE A 1075 25.92 12.41 -6.39
CA ILE A 1075 27.32 12.08 -6.08
C ILE A 1075 28.17 13.35 -6.15
N GLN A 1076 27.94 14.19 -7.16
CA GLN A 1076 28.67 15.44 -7.37
C GLN A 1076 28.27 16.54 -6.36
N ASP A 1077 26.97 16.75 -6.13
CA ASP A 1077 26.44 17.74 -5.17
C ASP A 1077 26.95 17.47 -3.75
N LYS A 1078 26.86 16.22 -3.29
CA LYS A 1078 27.27 15.80 -1.95
C LYS A 1078 28.75 15.38 -1.86
N LYS A 1079 29.53 15.59 -2.92
CA LYS A 1079 30.98 15.27 -3.02
C LYS A 1079 31.31 13.83 -2.59
N ILE A 1080 30.43 12.90 -2.90
CA ILE A 1080 30.51 11.50 -2.50
C ILE A 1080 31.69 10.82 -3.19
N ASP A 1081 32.54 10.15 -2.41
CA ASP A 1081 33.46 9.17 -2.97
C ASP A 1081 32.65 8.03 -3.57
N ARG A 1082 32.69 7.92 -4.89
CA ARG A 1082 32.05 6.86 -5.68
C ARG A 1082 32.38 5.46 -5.17
N SER A 1083 33.58 5.24 -4.62
CA SER A 1083 34.00 3.95 -4.06
C SER A 1083 33.29 3.57 -2.76
N THR A 1084 32.69 4.55 -2.08
CA THR A 1084 31.96 4.37 -0.80
C THR A 1084 30.46 4.21 -0.99
N ILE A 1085 29.96 4.25 -2.24
CA ILE A 1085 28.55 4.00 -2.53
C ILE A 1085 28.22 2.57 -2.14
N ALA A 1086 27.19 2.40 -1.32
CA ALA A 1086 26.78 1.09 -0.82
C ALA A 1086 25.25 1.02 -0.67
N LEU A 1087 24.75 -0.21 -0.69
CA LEU A 1087 23.37 -0.53 -0.37
C LEU A 1087 23.32 -1.03 1.07
N ASN A 1088 22.72 -0.26 1.96
CA ASN A 1088 22.44 -0.74 3.31
C ASN A 1088 21.12 -1.48 3.30
N ARG A 1089 21.06 -2.63 3.95
CA ARG A 1089 19.84 -3.39 4.22
C ARG A 1089 19.52 -3.30 5.70
N TYR A 1090 18.27 -3.05 6.03
CA TYR A 1090 17.81 -3.13 7.40
C TYR A 1090 17.27 -4.54 7.70
N SER A 1091 17.82 -5.18 8.73
CA SER A 1091 17.36 -6.45 9.28
C SER A 1091 17.78 -6.58 10.74
N ASP A 1092 17.05 -7.36 11.53
CA ASP A 1092 17.37 -7.62 12.95
C ASP A 1092 17.54 -6.33 13.78
N LYS A 1093 16.73 -5.32 13.43
CA LYS A 1093 16.72 -3.96 13.97
C LYS A 1093 18.03 -3.17 13.81
N LYS A 1094 18.86 -3.52 12.81
CA LYS A 1094 20.14 -2.86 12.51
C LYS A 1094 20.34 -2.67 11.01
N TRP A 1095 21.16 -1.69 10.64
CA TRP A 1095 21.65 -1.54 9.27
C TRP A 1095 22.90 -2.39 9.04
N GLY A 1096 22.83 -3.30 8.07
CA GLY A 1096 23.99 -3.97 7.48
C GLY A 1096 24.34 -3.33 6.15
N GLN A 1097 25.56 -2.82 6.01
CA GLN A 1097 26.09 -2.37 4.72
C GLN A 1097 26.37 -3.61 3.85
N LEU A 1098 25.75 -3.70 2.68
CA LEU A 1098 26.02 -4.75 1.70
C LEU A 1098 27.06 -4.29 0.69
N PRO A 1099 27.97 -5.16 0.24
CA PRO A 1099 28.86 -4.86 -0.87
C PRO A 1099 28.02 -4.66 -2.14
N VAL A 1100 28.44 -3.71 -2.98
CA VAL A 1100 27.77 -3.43 -4.24
C VAL A 1100 28.77 -3.45 -5.39
N SER A 1101 28.36 -4.07 -6.48
CA SER A 1101 29.13 -4.12 -7.73
C SER A 1101 28.54 -3.13 -8.70
N LEU A 1102 29.35 -2.23 -9.24
CA LEU A 1102 28.92 -1.36 -10.34
C LEU A 1102 28.63 -2.24 -11.58
N LEU A 1103 27.35 -2.33 -11.97
CA LEU A 1103 26.89 -3.11 -13.11
C LEU A 1103 27.17 -2.39 -14.43
N LYS A 1104 26.85 -1.10 -14.50
CA LYS A 1104 27.06 -0.22 -15.66
C LYS A 1104 26.89 1.24 -15.26
N GLU A 1105 27.16 2.16 -16.17
CA GLU A 1105 26.75 3.56 -16.05
C GLU A 1105 26.20 4.08 -17.38
N ASP A 1106 25.33 5.09 -17.30
CA ASP A 1106 24.91 5.91 -18.44
C ASP A 1106 25.15 7.39 -18.13
N ASP A 1107 24.68 8.30 -18.98
CA ASP A 1107 24.89 9.74 -18.85
C ASP A 1107 24.30 10.33 -17.56
N LYS A 1108 23.29 9.69 -16.96
CA LYS A 1108 22.55 10.20 -15.79
C LYS A 1108 22.79 9.37 -14.52
N TYR A 1109 22.98 8.05 -14.64
CA TYR A 1109 22.99 7.11 -13.51
C TYR A 1109 24.23 6.21 -13.47
N LEU A 1110 24.64 5.86 -12.25
CA LEU A 1110 25.43 4.67 -11.94
C LEU A 1110 24.50 3.53 -11.54
N TYR A 1111 24.62 2.37 -12.17
CA TYR A 1111 23.84 1.18 -11.85
C TYR A 1111 24.69 0.23 -11.02
N PHE A 1112 24.13 -0.28 -9.94
CA PHE A 1112 24.78 -1.19 -9.01
C PHE A 1112 23.92 -2.42 -8.78
N THR A 1113 24.55 -3.58 -8.69
CA THR A 1113 23.95 -4.81 -8.17
C THR A 1113 24.46 -5.09 -6.76
N ALA A 1114 23.58 -5.61 -5.92
CA ALA A 1114 23.91 -6.12 -4.60
C ALA A 1114 23.29 -7.50 -4.42
N ASP A 1115 24.08 -8.47 -3.99
CA ASP A 1115 23.56 -9.73 -3.45
C ASP A 1115 22.95 -9.42 -2.07
N VAL A 1116 21.66 -9.70 -1.90
CA VAL A 1116 20.93 -9.37 -0.67
C VAL A 1116 20.48 -10.67 0.03
N PRO A 1117 20.65 -10.81 1.36
CA PRO A 1117 20.14 -11.98 2.09
C PRO A 1117 18.61 -12.16 2.06
N GLY A 1118 17.89 -11.17 1.53
CA GLY A 1118 16.45 -11.14 1.33
C GLY A 1118 15.96 -9.71 1.11
N PHE A 1119 14.72 -9.52 0.66
CA PHE A 1119 14.17 -8.18 0.44
C PHE A 1119 13.56 -7.61 1.73
N SER A 1120 13.82 -6.33 2.00
CA SER A 1120 13.29 -5.57 3.15
C SER A 1120 13.39 -4.07 2.84
N SER A 1121 13.61 -3.23 3.87
CA SER A 1121 13.98 -1.83 3.70
C SER A 1121 15.46 -1.67 3.40
N PHE A 1122 15.76 -0.83 2.41
CA PHE A 1122 17.09 -0.50 1.95
C PHE A 1122 17.33 1.01 1.95
N ALA A 1123 18.60 1.40 2.04
CA ALA A 1123 19.02 2.78 1.87
C ALA A 1123 20.39 2.85 1.19
N ILE A 1124 20.45 3.61 0.10
CA ILE A 1124 21.69 3.86 -0.64
C ILE A 1124 22.43 4.99 0.07
N THR A 1125 23.70 4.77 0.42
CA THR A 1125 24.56 5.78 1.05
C THR A 1125 25.88 5.94 0.32
N GLY A 1126 26.54 7.07 0.58
CA GLY A 1126 27.98 7.23 0.35
C GLY A 1126 28.60 8.15 1.41
N LYS A 1127 29.92 8.32 1.36
CA LYS A 1127 30.67 9.21 2.25
C LYS A 1127 31.28 10.34 1.41
N ALA A 1128 31.23 11.57 1.92
CA ALA A 1128 31.88 12.69 1.27
C ALA A 1128 33.42 12.56 1.32
N ASN A 1129 34.10 12.96 0.26
CA ASN A 1129 35.55 13.04 0.21
C ASN A 1129 36.08 14.11 1.18
N THR A 1130 36.52 13.70 2.36
CA THR A 1130 37.31 14.54 3.29
C THR A 1130 38.80 14.25 3.11
N SER A 1131 39.46 15.07 2.29
CA SER A 1131 40.92 15.18 2.27
C SER A 1131 41.35 16.14 3.39
N PRO A 1132 42.48 15.92 4.10
CA PRO A 1132 42.78 16.64 5.34
C PRO A 1132 43.11 18.12 5.10
N GLU A 1133 42.83 18.94 6.11
CA GLU A 1133 43.33 20.32 6.19
C GLU A 1133 44.87 20.30 6.31
N GLU A 1134 45.57 20.73 5.26
CA GLU A 1134 46.93 21.23 5.40
C GLU A 1134 46.89 22.73 5.70
N THR A 1135 47.60 23.11 6.75
CA THR A 1135 48.00 24.49 7.03
C THR A 1135 48.82 25.08 5.88
N VAL A 1136 48.68 26.38 5.60
CA VAL A 1136 49.79 27.36 5.67
C VAL A 1136 49.29 28.79 5.33
N THR A 1137 49.78 29.72 6.14
CA THR A 1137 49.72 31.19 6.08
C THR A 1137 50.20 31.86 4.78
N GLU A 1138 49.63 33.03 4.45
CA GLU A 1138 50.34 34.25 4.01
C GLU A 1138 49.47 35.50 4.33
N ILE A 1139 49.93 36.72 4.60
CA ILE A 1139 51.21 37.29 5.13
C ILE A 1139 50.86 38.71 5.71
N GLN A 1140 51.71 39.27 6.58
CA GLN A 1140 51.58 40.64 7.15
C GLN A 1140 51.68 41.78 6.11
N PRO A 1141 51.44 43.04 6.53
CA PRO A 1141 52.62 43.92 6.64
C PRO A 1141 52.91 44.45 8.05
N ASP A 1142 54.18 44.80 8.21
CA ASP A 1142 54.87 45.48 9.32
C ASP A 1142 54.20 46.85 9.68
N ASP A 1143 54.51 47.55 10.78
CA ASP A 1143 55.82 47.66 11.44
C ASP A 1143 55.74 48.16 12.91
N GLU A 1144 56.91 48.25 13.57
CA GLU A 1144 57.12 48.42 15.01
C GLU A 1144 56.53 49.67 15.72
N SER A 1145 56.23 49.48 17.02
CA SER A 1145 56.48 50.34 18.21
C SER A 1145 55.30 50.30 19.21
N GLY A 1146 55.46 50.43 20.52
CA GLY A 1146 56.66 50.66 21.32
C GLY A 1146 56.31 51.13 22.76
N ASN A 1147 56.30 50.20 23.72
CA ASN A 1147 56.56 50.40 25.15
C ASN A 1147 55.57 51.20 26.06
N SER A 1148 55.69 50.91 27.36
CA SER A 1148 55.27 51.64 28.58
C SER A 1148 53.81 51.59 29.09
N GLU A 1149 53.65 50.91 30.24
CA GLU A 1149 53.11 51.41 31.53
C GLU A 1149 52.01 52.49 31.52
N LYS A 1150 50.90 52.37 32.27
CA LYS A 1150 50.89 52.32 33.75
C LYS A 1150 49.51 52.03 34.39
N ASN A 1151 49.56 51.62 35.65
CA ASN A 1151 48.49 51.62 36.68
C ASN A 1151 47.74 52.98 36.79
N THR A 1152 46.58 53.15 37.48
CA THR A 1152 46.10 52.59 38.76
C THR A 1152 44.60 52.92 39.02
N GLU A 1153 44.07 52.51 40.19
CA GLU A 1153 42.75 52.76 40.84
C GLU A 1153 41.75 51.59 40.67
N ASP A 1154 41.43 50.70 41.63
CA ASP A 1154 41.40 50.60 43.12
C ASP A 1154 40.01 50.84 43.79
N THR A 1155 39.72 50.05 44.84
CA THR A 1155 38.49 49.98 45.70
C THR A 1155 37.19 49.47 45.01
N GLY A 1156 36.18 48.85 45.64
CA GLY A 1156 35.90 48.36 47.02
C GLY A 1156 34.36 48.35 47.29
N SER A 1157 33.71 47.50 48.09
CA SER A 1157 34.08 46.25 48.81
C SER A 1157 32.82 45.54 49.41
N GLU A 1158 32.80 44.19 49.43
CA GLU A 1158 32.03 43.26 50.32
C GLU A 1158 30.49 43.37 50.61
N VAL A 1159 29.77 42.26 50.29
CA VAL A 1159 28.94 41.38 51.18
C VAL A 1159 27.68 41.88 51.97
N ALA A 1160 26.59 41.07 51.82
CA ALA A 1160 25.53 40.66 52.80
C ALA A 1160 24.10 41.30 52.88
N GLN A 1161 23.13 40.35 52.96
CA GLN A 1161 21.88 40.29 53.74
C GLN A 1161 20.51 40.85 53.25
N GLU A 1162 19.51 39.95 53.37
CA GLU A 1162 18.03 40.07 53.38
C GLU A 1162 17.47 40.89 54.58
N PRO A 1163 16.13 41.22 54.74
CA PRO A 1163 14.94 40.39 54.39
C PRO A 1163 13.59 41.09 54.01
N GLY A 1164 12.55 40.27 53.73
CA GLY A 1164 11.09 40.59 53.79
C GLY A 1164 10.32 40.36 52.46
N GLN A 1165 9.52 39.29 52.27
CA GLN A 1165 8.13 39.05 52.74
C GLN A 1165 7.09 40.07 52.23
N ASP A 1166 5.93 39.71 51.66
CA ASP A 1166 5.23 38.42 51.39
C ASP A 1166 4.49 38.53 50.00
N GLU A 1167 3.66 37.63 49.42
CA GLU A 1167 2.92 36.43 49.88
C GLU A 1167 2.52 35.51 48.67
N ASN A 1168 1.94 34.33 48.94
CA ASN A 1168 0.98 33.55 48.12
C ASN A 1168 1.33 32.98 46.73
N SER A 1169 2.17 31.96 46.82
CA SER A 1169 2.24 30.69 46.08
C SER A 1169 1.03 30.10 45.30
N THR A 1170 1.38 29.52 44.15
CA THR A 1170 1.01 28.19 43.57
C THR A 1170 0.70 27.06 44.59
N PRO A 1171 0.01 25.93 44.24
CA PRO A 1171 0.52 24.84 43.36
C PRO A 1171 -0.58 24.15 42.49
N GLY A 1172 -0.35 23.19 41.58
CA GLY A 1172 0.77 22.26 41.38
C GLY A 1172 0.48 20.91 42.04
N PHE A 1173 0.20 19.83 41.28
CA PHE A 1173 0.00 18.48 41.85
C PHE A 1173 0.34 17.34 40.87
N GLU A 1174 1.05 16.34 41.40
CA GLU A 1174 1.26 15.01 40.79
C GLU A 1174 0.19 14.00 41.21
N MET A 1175 0.23 12.81 40.60
CA MET A 1175 -0.66 11.66 40.80
C MET A 1175 -0.67 11.07 42.23
N VAL A 1176 -1.81 10.50 42.66
CA VAL A 1176 -1.95 9.16 43.29
C VAL A 1176 -3.39 8.65 43.11
N TYR A 1177 -3.58 7.33 43.02
CA TYR A 1177 -4.83 6.58 42.81
C TYR A 1177 -5.88 6.69 43.94
N GLY A 1178 -7.16 6.50 43.57
CA GLY A 1178 -8.27 6.25 44.51
C GLY A 1178 -9.55 5.78 43.82
N VAL A 1179 -9.78 4.46 43.75
CA VAL A 1179 -10.97 3.83 43.14
C VAL A 1179 -12.15 3.81 44.10
N ALA A 1180 -13.36 4.22 43.66
CA ALA A 1180 -14.66 3.56 43.97
C ALA A 1180 -15.88 4.31 43.40
N GLY A 1181 -16.90 3.56 42.95
CA GLY A 1181 -18.29 3.89 43.32
C GLY A 1181 -19.26 4.43 42.26
N LEU A 1182 -19.75 3.54 41.38
CA LEU A 1182 -21.15 3.44 40.89
C LEU A 1182 -22.00 4.68 40.52
N LEU A 1183 -22.45 4.68 39.27
CA LEU A 1183 -23.88 4.66 38.84
C LEU A 1183 -24.91 5.54 39.59
N ALA A 1184 -25.35 6.62 38.93
CA ALA A 1184 -26.77 6.89 38.58
C ALA A 1184 -26.85 8.26 37.84
N VAL A 1185 -27.13 8.31 36.54
CA VAL A 1185 -28.46 8.18 35.91
C VAL A 1185 -29.39 9.38 36.17
N LEU A 1186 -29.56 10.14 35.09
CA LEU A 1186 -30.74 10.94 34.70
C LEU A 1186 -31.05 12.30 35.37
N LEU A 1187 -31.31 13.24 34.43
CA LEU A 1187 -32.18 14.42 34.50
C LEU A 1187 -31.60 15.72 35.11
N TYR A 1188 -31.19 16.70 34.30
CA TYR A 1188 -32.03 17.62 33.49
C TYR A 1188 -32.51 18.85 34.27
N LYS A 1189 -31.77 19.97 34.18
CA LYS A 1189 -32.16 21.14 33.35
C LYS A 1189 -31.21 22.34 33.51
N ARG A 1190 -30.79 22.89 32.36
CA ARG A 1190 -30.54 24.33 32.10
C ARG A 1190 -29.81 25.15 33.18
N LYS A 1191 -28.57 25.52 32.85
CA LYS A 1191 -28.41 26.81 32.15
C LYS A 1191 -27.53 26.62 30.92
#